data_AF-A0A837LBI3-F1
#
_entry.id   AF-A0A837LBI3-F1
#
_cell.length_a   1.000
_cell.length_b   1.000
_cell.length_c   1.000
_cell.angle_alpha   90.00
_cell.angle_beta   90.00
_cell.angle_gamma   90.00
#
_symmetry.space_group_name_H-M   'P 1'
#
loop_
_entity.id
_entity.type
_entity.pdbx_description
1 polymer ?
#
loop_
_entity_poly.entity_id
_entity_poly.type
_entity_poly.pdbx_seq_one_letter_code
_entity_poly.pdbx_strand_id
1 'polypeptide(L)'
;MSNKKEPIRVLECTFDDNGHPSWNSFPSHKNCQIRGGCDLPPHLPGIIILVHGVNSTGEWYSIAENKLCEGLNKRLGLNGTDYKLVANKYLSDDKIDSEPLVPRDLPEVDRNKSPVIRFYWGYSSFKGNEDKYVIPLANRKGVDYHQLKMQGVSHENILAQGPFFWGGGPFQNGTNNLHSLWSEKGFKERVAGIKVQWFNEDKDRLLTNAPPRKYYAHAAKRLADLVDSIRNKYPKDTVTIISHSQGTMVAMAAVAIARNAPDALFVLNSPYALDHNDLNGASLPTDECISPEGRLNTLSAIIDKVASRKNHLSTLGYEGLCVGQTADKKNWRPDVTLAGEGGTSLAERDNHGRTYIYFCPHDRVMGSRPLRSIGWQGLPNDSQRRPHPLLKQHQGYLFQRMLARSTSCGEAPNPVTPFAKLPDGKPFWDDKGDKYQSSRFTYPDPPEWQTVFINAEKVPEPIDAAKLADFDVSRVGAEHDNRQIDGWGEINPDKKQKNDNTYDNYINLYPNQDIVIGFKNVGTESEPRLVPVTRKETFEEKDLRLRTYVSQPTDHSTLPMHADFMSHVVAYDLPIGYCDSTWDKAFMADLRRKADWTQGEDAYLFSGIPDKVPEPDLISRETVVDEFDKEQSKLPAYRAVNKA
;
A
#
# COMPACT_ATOMS: atom_id res chain seq x y z
N MET A 1 42.86 9.55 18.08
CA MET A 1 42.78 9.11 19.48
C MET A 1 43.69 7.90 19.65
N SER A 2 44.47 7.82 20.74
CA SER A 2 45.33 6.66 20.96
C SER A 2 44.48 5.43 21.28
N ASN A 3 44.60 4.35 20.50
CA ASN A 3 44.02 3.03 20.80
C ASN A 3 44.72 2.37 22.00
N LYS A 4 44.78 3.03 23.16
CA LYS A 4 45.18 2.38 24.41
C LYS A 4 44.03 1.49 24.85
N LYS A 5 44.27 0.18 24.93
CA LYS A 5 43.34 -0.77 25.56
C LYS A 5 43.21 -0.39 27.04
N GLU A 6 42.07 0.19 27.42
CA GLU A 6 41.75 0.47 28.82
C GLU A 6 41.10 -0.76 29.46
N PRO A 7 41.42 -1.10 30.73
CA PRO A 7 40.77 -2.19 31.42
C PRO A 7 39.29 -1.87 31.70
N ILE A 8 38.42 -2.82 31.40
CA ILE A 8 36.97 -2.72 31.62
C ILE A 8 36.54 -3.78 32.63
N ARG A 9 35.71 -3.38 33.60
CA ARG A 9 34.92 -4.28 34.43
C ARG A 9 33.60 -4.54 33.74
N VAL A 10 33.38 -5.79 33.35
CA VAL A 10 32.09 -6.22 32.80
C VAL A 10 31.04 -6.12 33.90
N LEU A 11 29.95 -5.41 33.59
CA LEU A 11 28.80 -5.24 34.46
C LEU A 11 27.70 -6.19 34.00
N GLU A 12 26.94 -6.69 34.98
CA GLU A 12 25.73 -7.46 34.70
C GLU A 12 24.63 -6.51 34.22
N CYS A 13 24.05 -6.81 33.06
CA CYS A 13 22.88 -6.11 32.53
C CYS A 13 21.62 -6.80 33.04
N THR A 14 20.74 -6.03 33.68
CA THR A 14 19.41 -6.49 34.12
C THR A 14 18.34 -5.69 33.41
N PHE A 15 17.22 -6.32 33.10
CA PHE A 15 16.10 -5.68 32.42
C PHE A 15 14.92 -5.56 33.38
N ASP A 16 14.28 -4.39 33.41
CA ASP A 16 13.00 -4.26 34.09
C ASP A 16 11.88 -4.97 33.31
N ASP A 17 10.68 -5.05 33.90
CA ASP A 17 9.52 -5.69 33.25
C ASP A 17 9.18 -5.04 31.90
N ASN A 18 9.51 -3.76 31.74
CA ASN A 18 9.31 -3.00 30.51
C ASN A 18 10.44 -3.19 29.47
N GLY A 19 11.48 -3.94 29.81
CA GLY A 19 12.61 -4.22 28.94
C GLY A 19 13.71 -3.17 28.95
N HIS A 20 13.69 -2.19 29.86
CA HIS A 20 14.76 -1.20 29.93
C HIS A 20 16.02 -1.81 30.58
N PRO A 21 17.20 -1.65 29.97
CA PRO A 21 18.44 -2.14 30.55
C PRO A 21 18.89 -1.25 31.72
N SER A 22 19.40 -1.89 32.77
CA SER A 22 20.05 -1.24 33.90
C SER A 22 21.26 -2.04 34.38
N TRP A 23 22.28 -1.35 34.86
CA TRP A 23 23.52 -1.93 35.35
C TRP A 23 24.04 -1.16 36.55
N ASN A 24 24.71 -1.85 37.46
CA ASN A 24 25.33 -1.25 38.63
C ASN A 24 26.85 -1.40 38.56
N SER A 25 27.56 -0.33 38.89
CA SER A 25 29.03 -0.33 38.99
C SER A 25 29.47 0.25 40.32
N PHE A 26 30.77 0.14 40.61
CA PHE A 26 31.38 0.73 41.80
C PHE A 26 32.67 1.48 41.42
N PRO A 27 32.97 2.61 42.11
CA PRO A 27 34.09 3.46 41.75
C PRO A 27 35.42 2.72 41.85
N SER A 28 36.31 3.00 40.91
CA SER A 28 37.71 2.56 40.95
C SER A 28 38.55 3.62 41.65
N HIS A 29 39.61 3.22 42.36
CA HIS A 29 40.55 4.15 42.98
C HIS A 29 41.18 5.07 41.91
N LYS A 30 41.46 6.35 42.21
CA LYS A 30 41.97 7.35 41.24
C LYS A 30 43.23 6.94 40.45
N ASN A 31 44.03 6.03 41.00
CA ASN A 31 45.24 5.48 40.38
C ASN A 31 44.96 4.27 39.45
N CYS A 32 43.74 3.75 39.41
CA CYS A 32 43.29 2.65 38.57
C CYS A 32 42.13 3.12 37.68
N GLN A 33 42.41 3.37 36.40
CA GLN A 33 41.41 3.76 35.41
C GLN A 33 40.68 2.52 34.87
N ILE A 34 39.86 1.86 35.70
CA ILE A 34 38.97 0.76 35.28
C ILE A 34 37.57 1.31 35.11
N ARG A 35 37.04 1.24 33.89
CA ARG A 35 35.66 1.64 33.56
C ARG A 35 34.70 0.46 33.72
N GLY A 36 33.43 0.74 34.02
CA GLY A 36 32.36 -0.25 33.87
C GLY A 36 31.93 -0.33 32.41
N GLY A 37 31.77 -1.54 31.89
CA GLY A 37 31.22 -1.79 30.56
C GLY A 37 30.07 -2.79 30.64
N CYS A 38 29.00 -2.52 29.91
CA CYS A 38 27.80 -3.35 29.88
C CYS A 38 27.46 -3.63 28.42
N ASP A 39 27.35 -4.90 28.05
CA ASP A 39 26.94 -5.29 26.70
C ASP A 39 25.42 -5.34 26.63
N LEU A 40 24.84 -4.59 25.69
CA LEU A 40 23.40 -4.58 25.45
C LEU A 40 23.07 -5.54 24.28
N PRO A 41 21.89 -6.17 24.28
CA PRO A 41 21.38 -6.90 23.12
C PRO A 41 21.39 -6.03 21.86
N PRO A 42 21.40 -6.60 20.64
CA PRO A 42 21.22 -5.81 19.43
C PRO A 42 19.87 -5.06 19.45
N HIS A 43 19.87 -3.83 18.94
CA HIS A 43 18.66 -3.12 18.57
C HIS A 43 17.93 -3.88 17.44
N LEU A 44 16.62 -3.68 17.35
CA LEU A 44 15.91 -3.87 16.10
C LEU A 44 16.54 -2.97 15.02
N PRO A 45 16.46 -3.35 13.72
CA PRO A 45 17.06 -2.57 12.64
C PRO A 45 16.42 -1.18 12.39
N GLY A 46 15.40 -0.82 13.16
CA GLY A 46 14.50 0.31 12.97
C GLY A 46 13.05 -0.12 13.16
N ILE A 47 12.13 0.83 13.12
CA ILE A 47 10.68 0.59 13.10
C ILE A 47 10.18 0.64 11.65
N ILE A 48 9.47 -0.41 11.24
CA ILE A 48 8.87 -0.53 9.90
C ILE A 48 7.34 -0.48 10.05
N ILE A 49 6.70 0.52 9.47
CA ILE A 49 5.25 0.68 9.50
C ILE A 49 4.68 0.20 8.17
N LEU A 50 3.84 -0.85 8.20
CA LEU A 50 3.13 -1.35 7.02
C LEU A 50 1.76 -0.68 6.90
N VAL A 51 1.40 -0.16 5.72
CA VAL A 51 0.14 0.57 5.48
C VAL A 51 -0.62 -0.07 4.30
N HIS A 52 -1.79 -0.63 4.58
CA HIS A 52 -2.62 -1.35 3.60
C HIS A 52 -3.43 -0.40 2.69
N GLY A 53 -4.00 -0.96 1.62
CA GLY A 53 -4.77 -0.25 0.61
C GLY A 53 -6.22 0.07 0.97
N VAL A 54 -6.98 0.51 -0.03
CA VAL A 54 -8.45 0.65 0.02
C VAL A 54 -9.09 -0.72 -0.09
N ASN A 55 -10.31 -0.90 0.44
CA ASN A 55 -11.04 -2.17 0.37
C ASN A 55 -10.19 -3.37 0.83
N SER A 56 -9.36 -3.14 1.83
CA SER A 56 -8.37 -4.08 2.34
C SER A 56 -8.37 -4.01 3.86
N THR A 57 -8.14 -5.17 4.48
CA THR A 57 -8.08 -5.31 5.93
C THR A 57 -6.67 -5.69 6.39
N GLY A 58 -5.67 -5.58 5.50
CA GLY A 58 -4.27 -5.88 5.77
C GLY A 58 -3.90 -7.34 5.53
N GLU A 59 -4.58 -8.01 4.59
CA GLU A 59 -4.39 -9.42 4.24
C GLU A 59 -2.94 -9.79 3.90
N TRP A 60 -2.17 -8.87 3.29
CA TRP A 60 -0.78 -9.10 2.93
C TRP A 60 0.22 -8.93 4.07
N TYR A 61 -0.18 -8.38 5.22
CA TYR A 61 0.76 -8.00 6.29
C TYR A 61 1.52 -9.19 6.88
N SER A 62 0.85 -10.33 7.08
CA SER A 62 1.48 -11.51 7.68
C SER A 62 2.63 -12.04 6.82
N ILE A 63 2.39 -12.19 5.51
CA ILE A 63 3.38 -12.65 4.54
C ILE A 63 4.52 -11.64 4.44
N ALA A 64 4.22 -10.35 4.24
CA ALA A 64 5.24 -9.31 4.12
C ALA A 64 6.13 -9.22 5.36
N GLU A 65 5.53 -9.22 6.56
CA GLU A 65 6.27 -9.17 7.82
C GLU A 65 7.18 -10.40 8.00
N ASN A 66 6.65 -11.60 7.73
CA ASN A 66 7.43 -12.83 7.78
C ASN A 66 8.65 -12.77 6.85
N LYS A 67 8.45 -12.37 5.59
CA LYS A 67 9.51 -12.32 4.58
C LYS A 67 10.50 -11.19 4.77
N LEU A 68 10.05 -10.06 5.31
CA LEU A 68 10.96 -8.99 5.77
C LEU A 68 11.85 -9.47 6.92
N CYS A 69 11.30 -10.15 7.93
CA CYS A 69 12.10 -10.73 9.00
C CYS A 69 13.12 -11.76 8.46
N GLU A 70 12.72 -12.63 7.53
CA GLU A 70 13.64 -13.59 6.89
C GLU A 70 14.79 -12.88 6.15
N GLY A 71 14.48 -11.89 5.32
CA GLY A 71 15.47 -11.12 4.56
C GLY A 71 16.42 -10.32 5.47
N LEU A 72 15.88 -9.63 6.48
CA LEU A 72 16.67 -8.88 7.46
C LEU A 72 17.56 -9.79 8.30
N ASN A 73 17.08 -10.98 8.70
CA ASN A 73 17.91 -11.95 9.41
C ASN A 73 19.11 -12.40 8.58
N LYS A 74 18.94 -12.55 7.26
CA LYS A 74 20.03 -12.86 6.33
C LYS A 74 20.98 -11.68 6.21
N ARG A 75 20.46 -10.47 5.92
CA ARG A 75 21.24 -9.23 5.77
C ARG A 75 22.09 -8.88 7.00
N LEU A 76 21.55 -9.12 8.19
CA LEU A 76 22.14 -8.73 9.48
C LEU A 76 22.86 -9.87 10.20
N GLY A 77 22.97 -11.05 9.59
CA GLY A 77 23.69 -12.20 10.19
C GLY A 77 23.06 -12.70 11.50
N LEU A 78 21.74 -12.60 11.64
CA LEU A 78 20.99 -12.97 12.85
C LEU A 78 20.47 -14.42 12.84
N ASN A 79 20.56 -15.11 11.69
CA ASN A 79 20.16 -16.50 11.58
C ASN A 79 20.95 -17.40 12.53
N GLY A 80 20.23 -18.24 13.30
CA GLY A 80 20.83 -19.14 14.29
C GLY A 80 21.27 -18.46 15.60
N THR A 81 20.95 -17.17 15.79
CA THR A 81 21.20 -16.44 17.04
C THR A 81 19.92 -16.31 17.87
N ASP A 82 20.07 -16.03 19.17
CA ASP A 82 18.93 -15.74 20.06
C ASP A 82 18.20 -14.44 19.71
N TYR A 83 18.84 -13.57 18.90
CA TYR A 83 18.33 -12.27 18.46
C TYR A 83 17.66 -12.30 17.09
N LYS A 84 17.40 -13.50 16.54
CA LYS A 84 16.67 -13.66 15.28
C LYS A 84 15.35 -12.89 15.31
N LEU A 85 15.12 -12.08 14.28
CA LEU A 85 13.85 -11.39 14.08
C LEU A 85 12.74 -12.39 13.74
N VAL A 86 11.59 -12.25 14.38
CA VAL A 86 10.44 -13.14 14.21
C VAL A 86 9.20 -12.27 14.06
N ALA A 87 8.42 -12.52 13.00
CA ALA A 87 7.16 -11.85 12.76
C ALA A 87 6.22 -11.94 13.96
N ASN A 88 5.50 -10.85 14.24
CA ASN A 88 4.43 -10.87 15.21
C ASN A 88 3.31 -11.78 14.72
N LYS A 89 2.72 -12.55 15.63
CA LYS A 89 1.52 -13.33 15.35
C LYS A 89 0.29 -12.62 15.93
N TYR A 90 -0.68 -12.35 15.07
CA TYR A 90 -1.99 -11.84 15.46
C TYR A 90 -3.03 -12.96 15.34
N LEU A 91 -4.06 -12.96 16.19
CA LEU A 91 -5.13 -13.96 16.11
C LEU A 91 -5.86 -13.94 14.76
N SER A 92 -5.86 -12.80 14.08
CA SER A 92 -6.46 -12.61 12.77
C SER A 92 -5.70 -13.29 11.64
N ASP A 93 -4.41 -13.58 11.80
CA ASP A 93 -3.54 -14.03 10.70
C ASP A 93 -3.99 -15.35 10.08
N ASP A 94 -4.51 -16.27 10.90
CA ASP A 94 -4.95 -17.59 10.46
C ASP A 94 -6.36 -17.55 9.81
N LYS A 95 -7.04 -16.40 9.80
CA LYS A 95 -8.44 -16.26 9.35
C LYS A 95 -8.66 -15.22 8.26
N ILE A 96 -7.78 -14.23 8.12
CA ILE A 96 -8.01 -13.05 7.27
C ILE A 96 -8.24 -13.38 5.80
N ASP A 97 -7.68 -14.49 5.32
CA ASP A 97 -7.85 -14.96 3.94
C ASP A 97 -9.29 -15.42 3.66
N SER A 98 -9.97 -15.97 4.66
CA SER A 98 -11.35 -16.47 4.56
C SER A 98 -12.41 -15.52 5.16
N GLU A 99 -12.01 -14.75 6.17
CA GLU A 99 -12.85 -13.84 6.95
C GLU A 99 -12.13 -12.48 7.02
N PRO A 100 -12.36 -11.57 6.06
CA PRO A 100 -11.56 -10.35 5.93
C PRO A 100 -11.69 -9.42 7.14
N LEU A 101 -12.84 -9.42 7.84
CA LEU A 101 -13.04 -8.67 9.07
C LEU A 101 -13.17 -9.62 10.26
N VAL A 102 -12.05 -9.80 10.97
CA VAL A 102 -11.98 -10.53 12.23
C VAL A 102 -11.51 -9.61 13.35
N PRO A 103 -11.91 -9.87 14.61
CA PRO A 103 -11.34 -9.18 15.76
C PRO A 103 -9.81 -9.27 15.73
N ARG A 104 -9.16 -8.10 15.80
CA ARG A 104 -7.71 -8.02 15.95
C ARG A 104 -7.38 -7.81 17.41
N ASP A 105 -6.54 -8.68 17.94
CA ASP A 105 -5.93 -8.51 19.26
C ASP A 105 -4.49 -8.04 19.09
N LEU A 106 -3.95 -7.38 20.11
CA LEU A 106 -2.54 -7.02 20.15
C LEU A 106 -1.69 -8.30 20.13
N PRO A 107 -0.52 -8.29 19.45
CA PRO A 107 0.33 -9.46 19.38
C PRO A 107 0.87 -9.80 20.78
N GLU A 108 1.10 -11.09 21.05
CA GLU A 108 1.63 -11.55 22.33
C GLU A 108 2.94 -10.83 22.69
N VAL A 109 2.93 -10.12 23.82
CA VAL A 109 3.96 -9.14 24.23
C VAL A 109 5.33 -9.76 24.50
N ASP A 110 5.38 -11.08 24.76
CA ASP A 110 6.63 -11.78 25.13
C ASP A 110 7.58 -12.03 23.95
N ARG A 111 7.20 -11.66 22.73
CA ARG A 111 7.98 -11.93 21.51
C ARG A 111 8.21 -10.69 20.63
N ASN A 112 8.61 -9.57 21.23
CA ASN A 112 9.02 -8.32 20.56
C ASN A 112 10.32 -8.46 19.74
N LYS A 113 10.38 -9.41 18.79
CA LYS A 113 11.52 -9.59 17.87
C LYS A 113 11.22 -9.09 16.45
N SER A 114 10.03 -8.57 16.20
CA SER A 114 9.68 -8.00 14.91
C SER A 114 9.83 -6.47 14.93
N PRO A 115 10.53 -5.88 13.93
CA PRO A 115 10.58 -4.43 13.74
C PRO A 115 9.27 -3.84 13.20
N VAL A 116 8.27 -4.67 12.88
CA VAL A 116 7.08 -4.26 12.14
C VAL A 116 5.94 -3.82 13.05
N ILE A 117 5.30 -2.71 12.66
CA ILE A 117 4.01 -2.21 13.14
C ILE A 117 3.03 -2.22 11.96
N ARG A 118 1.84 -2.81 12.15
CA ARG A 118 0.78 -2.87 11.13
C ARG A 118 -0.21 -1.71 11.35
N PHE A 119 -0.35 -0.81 10.38
CA PHE A 119 -1.20 0.38 10.48
C PHE A 119 -2.53 0.20 9.76
N TYR A 120 -3.61 0.14 10.53
CA TYR A 120 -4.97 -0.04 10.01
C TYR A 120 -5.76 1.26 9.97
N TRP A 121 -6.50 1.44 8.88
CA TRP A 121 -7.34 2.61 8.64
C TRP A 121 -8.60 2.22 7.86
N GLY A 122 -9.56 3.12 7.75
CA GLY A 122 -10.78 2.86 6.97
C GLY A 122 -11.89 3.88 7.13
N TYR A 123 -13.07 3.51 6.66
CA TYR A 123 -14.29 4.31 6.77
C TYR A 123 -15.17 3.78 7.90
N SER A 124 -15.62 4.63 8.82
CA SER A 124 -16.65 4.29 9.81
C SER A 124 -17.92 5.09 9.50
N SER A 125 -19.06 4.42 9.53
CA SER A 125 -20.33 5.10 9.30
C SER A 125 -20.76 5.88 10.53
N PHE A 126 -21.28 7.09 10.32
CA PHE A 126 -22.04 7.78 11.35
C PHE A 126 -23.29 6.95 11.71
N LYS A 127 -23.60 6.85 13.00
CA LYS A 127 -24.74 6.06 13.48
C LYS A 127 -26.06 6.55 12.88
N GLY A 128 -26.79 5.67 12.21
CA GLY A 128 -28.03 5.97 11.50
C GLY A 128 -27.83 6.36 10.02
N ASN A 129 -26.59 6.44 9.54
CA ASN A 129 -26.26 6.71 8.15
C ASN A 129 -25.69 5.47 7.41
N GLU A 130 -25.80 4.28 7.99
CA GLU A 130 -25.27 3.03 7.41
C GLU A 130 -25.90 2.72 6.04
N ASP A 131 -27.15 3.10 5.82
CA ASP A 131 -27.86 2.95 4.54
C ASP A 131 -27.61 4.10 3.53
N LYS A 132 -26.84 5.13 3.90
CA LYS A 132 -26.61 6.30 3.04
C LYS A 132 -25.80 5.96 1.79
N TYR A 133 -24.94 4.96 1.88
CA TYR A 133 -24.05 4.53 0.80
C TYR A 133 -24.15 3.01 0.62
N VAL A 134 -24.06 2.55 -0.62
CA VAL A 134 -24.09 1.12 -0.97
C VAL A 134 -22.66 0.61 -0.97
N ILE A 135 -22.13 0.35 0.23
CA ILE A 135 -20.74 -0.04 0.48
C ILE A 135 -20.69 -1.18 1.49
N PRO A 136 -19.64 -2.02 1.49
CA PRO A 136 -19.46 -3.01 2.53
C PRO A 136 -19.35 -2.35 3.92
N LEU A 137 -19.97 -2.98 4.91
CA LEU A 137 -19.96 -2.51 6.30
C LEU A 137 -20.08 -3.72 7.23
N ALA A 138 -19.15 -3.85 8.17
CA ALA A 138 -19.25 -4.84 9.24
C ALA A 138 -18.81 -4.27 10.58
N ASN A 139 -19.20 -4.93 11.67
CA ASN A 139 -18.74 -4.58 13.00
C ASN A 139 -17.40 -5.26 13.33
N ARG A 140 -16.86 -5.00 14.54
CA ARG A 140 -15.57 -5.56 15.00
C ARG A 140 -15.53 -7.08 15.05
N LYS A 141 -16.68 -7.75 15.09
CA LYS A 141 -16.80 -9.22 15.07
C LYS A 141 -16.91 -9.79 13.66
N GLY A 142 -16.84 -8.96 12.62
CA GLY A 142 -17.03 -9.39 11.24
C GLY A 142 -18.49 -9.57 10.83
N VAL A 143 -19.45 -9.15 11.67
CA VAL A 143 -20.87 -9.30 11.33
C VAL A 143 -21.26 -8.20 10.33
N ASP A 144 -21.65 -8.63 9.14
CA ASP A 144 -22.06 -7.77 8.02
C ASP A 144 -23.42 -7.10 8.28
N TYR A 145 -23.46 -5.77 8.11
CA TYR A 145 -24.66 -4.94 8.28
C TYR A 145 -25.81 -5.34 7.35
N HIS A 146 -25.50 -5.55 6.07
CA HIS A 146 -26.46 -5.86 5.02
C HIS A 146 -26.99 -7.29 5.14
N GLN A 147 -26.18 -8.21 5.65
CA GLN A 147 -26.61 -9.57 5.96
C GLN A 147 -27.66 -9.57 7.08
N LEU A 148 -27.45 -8.81 8.16
CA LEU A 148 -28.45 -8.67 9.24
C LEU A 148 -29.76 -8.06 8.71
N LYS A 149 -29.66 -7.07 7.82
CA LYS A 149 -30.82 -6.45 7.17
C LYS A 149 -31.60 -7.44 6.32
N MET A 150 -30.90 -8.26 5.54
CA MET A 150 -31.53 -9.33 4.74
C MET A 150 -32.25 -10.35 5.62
N GLN A 151 -31.68 -10.70 6.77
CA GLN A 151 -32.28 -11.61 7.75
C GLN A 151 -33.50 -11.03 8.49
N GLY A 152 -33.89 -9.78 8.19
CA GLY A 152 -35.05 -9.14 8.79
C GLY A 152 -34.84 -8.67 10.24
N VAL A 153 -33.58 -8.55 10.68
CA VAL A 153 -33.25 -7.97 11.99
C VAL A 153 -33.70 -6.51 12.01
N SER A 154 -34.37 -6.09 13.08
CA SER A 154 -34.84 -4.70 13.20
C SER A 154 -33.66 -3.72 13.18
N HIS A 155 -33.85 -2.56 12.54
CA HIS A 155 -32.78 -1.57 12.40
C HIS A 155 -32.17 -1.15 13.75
N GLU A 156 -32.98 -1.03 14.81
CA GLU A 156 -32.51 -0.76 16.17
C GLU A 156 -31.55 -1.84 16.69
N ASN A 157 -31.89 -3.12 16.50
CA ASN A 157 -31.05 -4.24 16.91
C ASN A 157 -29.79 -4.38 16.06
N ILE A 158 -29.81 -3.94 14.80
CA ILE A 158 -28.60 -3.87 13.97
C ILE A 158 -27.68 -2.79 14.52
N LEU A 159 -28.17 -1.55 14.70
CA LEU A 159 -27.36 -0.43 15.19
C LEU A 159 -26.79 -0.67 16.60
N ALA A 160 -27.46 -1.45 17.44
CA ALA A 160 -26.95 -1.87 18.74
C ALA A 160 -25.69 -2.74 18.67
N GLN A 161 -25.43 -3.39 17.52
CA GLN A 161 -24.24 -4.21 17.26
C GLN A 161 -23.08 -3.44 16.62
N GLY A 162 -23.25 -2.14 16.35
CA GLY A 162 -22.21 -1.29 15.78
C GLY A 162 -21.03 -1.03 16.74
N PRO A 163 -20.08 -0.17 16.34
CA PRO A 163 -20.06 0.60 15.10
C PRO A 163 -19.83 -0.28 13.87
N PHE A 164 -20.34 0.16 12.71
CA PHE A 164 -20.12 -0.48 11.42
C PHE A 164 -19.10 0.30 10.60
N PHE A 165 -18.11 -0.40 10.07
CA PHE A 165 -16.97 0.20 9.36
C PHE A 165 -16.47 -0.72 8.23
N TRP A 166 -15.54 -0.21 7.44
CA TRP A 166 -14.85 -0.95 6.39
C TRP A 166 -13.38 -0.59 6.31
N GLY A 167 -12.52 -1.62 6.27
CA GLY A 167 -11.07 -1.48 6.15
C GLY A 167 -10.67 -0.81 4.84
N GLY A 168 -9.82 0.22 4.93
CA GLY A 168 -9.37 1.01 3.79
C GLY A 168 -10.46 1.91 3.17
N GLY A 169 -11.70 1.76 3.60
CA GLY A 169 -12.86 2.40 2.99
C GLY A 169 -13.25 1.78 1.64
N PRO A 170 -14.36 2.24 1.04
CA PRO A 170 -14.94 1.65 -0.15
C PRO A 170 -14.04 1.78 -1.39
N PHE A 171 -13.94 0.70 -2.18
CA PHE A 171 -13.06 0.59 -3.36
C PHE A 171 -13.15 1.80 -4.30
N GLN A 172 -14.37 2.16 -4.68
CA GLN A 172 -14.64 3.22 -5.65
C GLN A 172 -14.23 4.62 -5.17
N ASN A 173 -13.95 4.78 -3.87
CA ASN A 173 -13.59 6.08 -3.31
C ASN A 173 -12.09 6.40 -3.38
N GLY A 174 -11.28 5.47 -3.91
CA GLY A 174 -9.89 5.72 -4.22
C GLY A 174 -9.68 6.96 -5.09
N THR A 175 -8.53 7.60 -4.95
CA THR A 175 -8.13 8.78 -5.72
C THR A 175 -6.67 8.69 -6.21
N ASN A 176 -6.32 9.52 -7.17
CA ASN A 176 -5.02 9.55 -7.86
C ASN A 176 -4.21 10.84 -7.61
N ASN A 177 -4.68 11.73 -6.75
CA ASN A 177 -4.00 12.96 -6.34
C ASN A 177 -4.18 13.21 -4.84
N LEU A 178 -3.21 13.86 -4.19
CA LEU A 178 -3.24 14.03 -2.73
C LEU A 178 -4.29 15.03 -2.26
N HIS A 179 -4.58 16.08 -3.03
CA HIS A 179 -5.58 17.09 -2.66
C HIS A 179 -6.96 16.47 -2.38
N SER A 180 -7.34 15.48 -3.18
CA SER A 180 -8.62 14.76 -3.03
C SER A 180 -8.80 14.06 -1.67
N LEU A 181 -7.75 13.81 -0.88
CA LEU A 181 -7.88 13.20 0.45
C LEU A 181 -8.63 14.12 1.44
N TRP A 182 -8.68 15.42 1.16
CA TRP A 182 -9.43 16.41 1.94
C TRP A 182 -10.83 16.69 1.38
N SER A 183 -11.26 15.97 0.33
CA SER A 183 -12.52 16.26 -0.34
C SER A 183 -13.74 16.08 0.58
N GLU A 184 -14.63 17.07 0.51
CA GLU A 184 -15.98 17.03 1.07
C GLU A 184 -16.93 16.11 0.29
N LYS A 185 -16.45 15.54 -0.81
CA LYS A 185 -17.21 14.68 -1.72
C LYS A 185 -16.51 13.33 -1.83
N GLY A 186 -17.31 12.31 -2.13
CA GLY A 186 -16.82 10.99 -2.52
C GLY A 186 -17.06 10.73 -4.01
N PHE A 187 -16.74 9.51 -4.44
CA PHE A 187 -17.10 9.03 -5.77
C PHE A 187 -18.61 9.17 -6.04
N LYS A 188 -18.95 9.59 -7.27
CA LYS A 188 -20.33 9.72 -7.75
C LYS A 188 -20.61 8.66 -8.81
N GLU A 189 -21.67 7.89 -8.60
CA GLU A 189 -22.06 6.83 -9.54
C GLU A 189 -22.55 7.35 -10.91
N ARG A 190 -22.98 8.62 -10.95
CA ARG A 190 -23.52 9.27 -12.15
C ARG A 190 -22.64 10.41 -12.61
N VAL A 191 -22.23 10.34 -13.87
CA VAL A 191 -21.49 11.37 -14.59
C VAL A 191 -22.33 11.81 -15.78
N ALA A 192 -22.63 13.12 -15.88
CA ALA A 192 -23.53 13.67 -16.89
C ALA A 192 -24.89 12.93 -17.02
N GLY A 193 -25.42 12.43 -15.89
CA GLY A 193 -26.68 11.69 -15.83
C GLY A 193 -26.58 10.18 -16.09
N ILE A 194 -25.45 9.68 -16.59
CA ILE A 194 -25.25 8.28 -16.95
C ILE A 194 -24.56 7.52 -15.81
N LYS A 195 -25.02 6.29 -15.50
CA LYS A 195 -24.42 5.45 -14.46
C LYS A 195 -23.10 4.84 -14.96
N VAL A 196 -22.00 5.10 -14.25
CA VAL A 196 -20.67 4.54 -14.57
C VAL A 196 -20.70 3.01 -14.53
N GLN A 197 -21.44 2.41 -13.58
CA GLN A 197 -21.58 0.96 -13.46
C GLN A 197 -22.12 0.27 -14.72
N TRP A 198 -22.84 0.97 -15.61
CA TRP A 198 -23.35 0.36 -16.85
C TRP A 198 -22.27 0.04 -17.88
N PHE A 199 -21.11 0.70 -17.77
CA PHE A 199 -19.94 0.46 -18.63
C PHE A 199 -18.79 -0.18 -17.85
N ASN A 200 -19.04 -0.62 -16.62
CA ASN A 200 -18.03 -1.29 -15.81
C ASN A 200 -17.84 -2.72 -16.30
N GLU A 201 -16.63 -3.01 -16.76
CA GLU A 201 -16.22 -4.33 -17.27
C GLU A 201 -15.90 -5.30 -16.12
N ASP A 202 -15.52 -4.78 -14.96
CA ASP A 202 -15.17 -5.55 -13.76
C ASP A 202 -16.41 -5.70 -12.87
N LYS A 203 -17.16 -6.79 -13.07
CA LYS A 203 -18.46 -6.98 -12.38
C LYS A 203 -18.31 -7.21 -10.88
N ASP A 204 -17.14 -7.63 -10.42
CA ASP A 204 -16.72 -7.79 -9.02
C ASP A 204 -16.44 -6.46 -8.31
N ARG A 205 -16.39 -5.33 -9.04
CA ARG A 205 -16.09 -4.00 -8.49
C ARG A 205 -17.31 -3.09 -8.54
N LEU A 206 -18.13 -3.08 -7.50
CA LEU A 206 -19.35 -2.27 -7.49
C LEU A 206 -19.04 -0.76 -7.44
N LEU A 207 -19.50 0.00 -8.44
CA LEU A 207 -19.34 1.46 -8.53
C LEU A 207 -20.64 2.19 -8.16
N THR A 208 -20.76 2.57 -6.89
CA THR A 208 -21.90 3.30 -6.30
C THR A 208 -21.42 4.57 -5.58
N ASN A 209 -22.33 5.48 -5.22
CA ASN A 209 -21.96 6.68 -4.48
C ASN A 209 -21.17 6.35 -3.20
N ALA A 210 -20.10 7.10 -2.94
CA ALA A 210 -19.22 6.90 -1.81
C ALA A 210 -19.22 8.09 -0.83
N PRO A 211 -18.81 7.88 0.44
CA PRO A 211 -18.70 8.94 1.44
C PRO A 211 -17.61 9.97 1.11
N PRO A 212 -17.67 11.18 1.71
CA PRO A 212 -16.58 12.17 1.66
C PRO A 212 -15.22 11.56 2.03
N ARG A 213 -14.14 12.03 1.40
CA ARG A 213 -12.80 11.44 1.55
C ARG A 213 -12.04 11.88 2.79
N LYS A 214 -12.58 12.76 3.64
CA LYS A 214 -11.89 13.27 4.83
C LYS A 214 -11.38 12.20 5.82
N TYR A 215 -11.90 10.98 5.78
CA TYR A 215 -11.33 9.86 6.57
C TYR A 215 -9.92 9.45 6.12
N TYR A 216 -9.53 9.72 4.85
CA TYR A 216 -8.15 9.57 4.39
C TYR A 216 -7.23 10.57 5.09
N ALA A 217 -7.62 11.85 5.16
CA ALA A 217 -6.86 12.88 5.85
C ALA A 217 -6.74 12.57 7.36
N HIS A 218 -7.79 12.06 8.00
CA HIS A 218 -7.77 11.55 9.37
C HIS A 218 -6.75 10.42 9.54
N ALA A 219 -6.78 9.41 8.66
CA ALA A 219 -5.83 8.31 8.68
C ALA A 219 -4.37 8.79 8.48
N ALA A 220 -4.16 9.75 7.57
CA ALA A 220 -2.84 10.34 7.33
C ALA A 220 -2.32 11.09 8.57
N LYS A 221 -3.19 11.82 9.28
CA LYS A 221 -2.84 12.47 10.55
C LYS A 221 -2.45 11.46 11.63
N ARG A 222 -3.19 10.37 11.77
CA ARG A 222 -2.84 9.28 12.72
C ARG A 222 -1.48 8.67 12.43
N LEU A 223 -1.19 8.40 11.15
CA LEU A 223 0.11 7.89 10.74
C LEU A 223 1.24 8.91 11.00
N ALA A 224 1.00 10.19 10.72
CA ALA A 224 1.94 11.27 11.01
C ALA A 224 2.24 11.38 12.52
N ASP A 225 1.21 11.27 13.36
CA ASP A 225 1.34 11.29 14.83
C ASP A 225 2.11 10.09 15.36
N LEU A 226 1.97 8.93 14.73
CA LEU A 226 2.73 7.73 15.07
C LEU A 226 4.23 7.96 14.83
N VAL A 227 4.59 8.50 13.66
CA VAL A 227 5.98 8.85 13.31
C VAL A 227 6.53 9.92 14.26
N ASP A 228 5.77 10.98 14.51
CA ASP A 228 6.17 12.05 15.44
C ASP A 228 6.32 11.54 16.88
N SER A 229 5.47 10.60 17.33
CA SER A 229 5.57 10.01 18.67
C SER A 229 6.87 9.23 18.86
N ILE A 230 7.26 8.44 17.85
CA ILE A 230 8.56 7.75 17.83
C ILE A 230 9.68 8.77 17.95
N ARG A 231 9.66 9.81 17.11
CA ARG A 231 10.73 10.81 17.05
C ARG A 231 10.85 11.70 18.28
N ASN A 232 9.73 12.01 18.93
CA ASN A 232 9.74 12.82 20.13
C ASN A 232 10.31 12.05 21.32
N LYS A 233 10.04 10.74 21.41
CA LYS A 233 10.54 9.90 22.52
C LYS A 233 11.94 9.36 22.25
N TYR A 234 12.18 8.83 21.06
CA TYR A 234 13.42 8.23 20.61
C TYR A 234 13.90 8.89 19.31
N PRO A 235 14.52 10.09 19.39
CA PRO A 235 14.86 10.88 18.21
C PRO A 235 15.86 10.20 17.26
N LYS A 236 16.66 9.26 17.77
CA LYS A 236 17.65 8.50 17.01
C LYS A 236 17.04 7.39 16.17
N ASP A 237 15.86 6.89 16.51
CA ASP A 237 15.31 5.66 15.94
C ASP A 237 15.08 5.75 14.45
N THR A 238 15.47 4.73 13.70
CA THR A 238 15.19 4.66 12.27
C THR A 238 13.71 4.32 12.05
N VAL A 239 13.01 5.08 11.20
CA VAL A 239 11.57 4.87 10.93
C VAL A 239 11.32 4.77 9.43
N THR A 240 10.69 3.68 8.99
CA THR A 240 10.33 3.44 7.59
C THR A 240 8.83 3.23 7.43
N ILE A 241 8.25 3.77 6.35
CA ILE A 241 6.87 3.47 5.96
C ILE A 241 6.89 2.64 4.67
N ILE A 242 6.32 1.44 4.71
CA ILE A 242 6.02 0.63 3.52
C ILE A 242 4.51 0.63 3.30
N SER A 243 4.09 1.11 2.15
CA SER A 243 2.68 1.35 1.86
C SER A 243 2.27 0.76 0.52
N HIS A 244 1.01 0.32 0.43
CA HIS A 244 0.46 -0.32 -0.77
C HIS A 244 -0.83 0.37 -1.22
N SER A 245 -1.05 0.47 -2.53
CA SER A 245 -2.28 0.98 -3.13
C SER A 245 -2.67 2.37 -2.58
N GLN A 246 -3.93 2.62 -2.22
CA GLN A 246 -4.39 3.87 -1.60
C GLN A 246 -3.69 4.16 -0.25
N GLY A 247 -3.13 3.15 0.42
CA GLY A 247 -2.27 3.34 1.58
C GLY A 247 -1.03 4.18 1.26
N THR A 248 -0.55 4.17 0.02
CA THR A 248 0.53 5.07 -0.44
C THR A 248 0.11 6.53 -0.43
N MET A 249 -1.16 6.83 -0.71
CA MET A 249 -1.70 8.18 -0.65
C MET A 249 -1.76 8.66 0.81
N VAL A 250 -2.21 7.78 1.71
CA VAL A 250 -2.20 8.02 3.17
C VAL A 250 -0.78 8.25 3.67
N ALA A 251 0.19 7.43 3.22
CA ALA A 251 1.59 7.56 3.61
C ALA A 251 2.23 8.87 3.12
N MET A 252 2.03 9.25 1.85
CA MET A 252 2.54 10.52 1.33
C MET A 252 1.87 11.73 2.02
N ALA A 253 0.55 11.69 2.26
CA ALA A 253 -0.13 12.72 3.03
C ALA A 253 0.38 12.78 4.49
N ALA A 254 0.67 11.63 5.11
CA ALA A 254 1.26 11.59 6.45
C ALA A 254 2.65 12.22 6.45
N VAL A 255 3.48 11.98 5.42
CA VAL A 255 4.76 12.68 5.26
C VAL A 255 4.56 14.19 5.13
N ALA A 256 3.55 14.66 4.38
CA ALA A 256 3.24 16.09 4.28
C ALA A 256 2.86 16.69 5.65
N ILE A 257 2.05 15.99 6.43
CA ILE A 257 1.53 16.45 7.75
C ILE A 257 2.59 16.37 8.85
N ALA A 258 3.38 15.30 8.92
CA ALA A 258 4.28 15.01 10.04
C ALA A 258 5.30 16.13 10.24
N ARG A 259 5.64 16.43 11.50
CA ARG A 259 6.71 17.39 11.79
C ARG A 259 8.07 16.79 11.44
N ASN A 260 8.24 15.50 11.69
CA ASN A 260 9.45 14.75 11.37
C ASN A 260 9.18 13.77 10.23
N ALA A 261 10.00 13.81 9.18
CA ALA A 261 9.89 12.84 8.09
C ALA A 261 10.34 11.43 8.53
N PRO A 262 9.76 10.35 7.96
CA PRO A 262 10.35 9.03 8.05
C PRO A 262 11.71 9.02 7.33
N ASP A 263 12.59 8.08 7.68
CA ASP A 263 13.89 7.93 7.02
C ASP A 263 13.79 7.25 5.67
N ALA A 264 12.73 6.48 5.41
CA ALA A 264 12.43 5.99 4.07
C ALA A 264 10.93 5.83 3.84
N LEU A 265 10.53 5.97 2.58
CA LEU A 265 9.16 5.84 2.11
C LEU A 265 9.10 4.87 0.92
N PHE A 266 8.27 3.84 1.02
CA PHE A 266 8.04 2.88 -0.06
C PHE A 266 6.59 2.95 -0.50
N VAL A 267 6.38 3.19 -1.79
CA VAL A 267 5.06 3.26 -2.42
C VAL A 267 4.90 2.12 -3.43
N LEU A 268 4.16 1.08 -3.02
CA LEU A 268 3.90 -0.13 -3.82
C LEU A 268 2.55 0.01 -4.52
N ASN A 269 2.49 -0.23 -5.83
CA ASN A 269 1.25 -0.16 -6.61
C ASN A 269 0.48 1.15 -6.36
N SER A 270 1.19 2.28 -6.25
CA SER A 270 0.58 3.56 -5.90
C SER A 270 -0.41 4.05 -6.97
N PRO A 271 -1.63 4.48 -6.59
CA PRO A 271 -2.61 5.08 -7.51
C PRO A 271 -2.27 6.53 -7.88
N TYR A 272 -1.22 7.11 -7.30
CA TYR A 272 -0.78 8.47 -7.64
C TYR A 272 -0.45 8.57 -9.12
N ALA A 273 -1.12 9.45 -9.86
CA ALA A 273 -0.92 9.59 -11.30
C ALA A 273 -0.31 10.94 -11.60
N LEU A 274 0.77 10.98 -12.37
CA LEU A 274 1.42 12.25 -12.77
C LEU A 274 0.64 12.97 -13.86
N ASP A 275 -0.03 12.24 -14.74
CA ASP A 275 -0.84 12.82 -15.80
C ASP A 275 -2.27 13.08 -15.36
N HIS A 276 -2.86 14.14 -15.92
CA HIS A 276 -4.30 14.31 -15.88
C HIS A 276 -4.93 13.46 -16.99
N ASN A 277 -5.78 12.50 -16.65
CA ASN A 277 -6.56 11.76 -17.65
C ASN A 277 -7.87 12.50 -17.97
N ASP A 278 -8.36 12.33 -19.20
CA ASP A 278 -9.60 12.97 -19.68
C ASP A 278 -10.85 12.60 -18.86
N LEU A 279 -10.80 11.50 -18.11
CA LEU A 279 -11.92 11.02 -17.28
C LEU A 279 -11.98 11.71 -15.91
N ASN A 280 -10.89 12.34 -15.47
CA ASN A 280 -10.82 13.06 -14.19
C ASN A 280 -11.80 14.23 -14.20
N GLY A 281 -11.86 15.02 -15.28
CA GLY A 281 -12.82 16.13 -15.41
C GLY A 281 -14.29 15.71 -15.38
N ALA A 282 -14.57 14.43 -15.64
CA ALA A 282 -15.91 13.87 -15.58
C ALA A 282 -16.23 13.26 -14.19
N SER A 283 -15.22 12.80 -13.46
CA SER A 283 -15.36 11.99 -12.23
C SER A 283 -15.00 12.75 -10.95
N LEU A 284 -14.23 13.83 -11.05
CA LEU A 284 -13.79 14.68 -9.95
C LEU A 284 -14.40 16.08 -10.03
N PRO A 285 -14.60 16.76 -8.89
CA PRO A 285 -14.83 18.20 -8.85
C PRO A 285 -13.73 18.97 -9.58
N THR A 286 -14.07 20.12 -10.19
CA THR A 286 -13.12 20.93 -10.97
C THR A 286 -11.92 21.39 -10.15
N ASP A 287 -12.13 21.72 -8.88
CA ASP A 287 -11.09 22.08 -7.90
C ASP A 287 -10.18 20.90 -7.49
N GLU A 288 -10.59 19.67 -7.78
CA GLU A 288 -9.80 18.44 -7.56
C GLU A 288 -9.06 17.96 -8.82
N CYS A 289 -9.26 18.64 -9.96
CA CYS A 289 -8.58 18.35 -11.22
C CYS A 289 -7.16 18.97 -11.23
N ILE A 290 -6.29 18.48 -10.34
CA ILE A 290 -4.90 18.97 -10.21
C ILE A 290 -4.11 18.74 -11.51
N SER A 291 -3.36 19.77 -11.93
CA SER A 291 -2.53 19.79 -13.14
C SER A 291 -1.36 18.79 -13.06
N PRO A 292 -0.83 18.31 -14.21
CA PRO A 292 0.39 17.52 -14.22
C PRO A 292 1.56 18.20 -13.50
N GLU A 293 1.74 19.51 -13.70
CA GLU A 293 2.77 20.32 -13.00
C GLU A 293 2.54 20.29 -11.48
N GLY A 294 1.31 20.52 -11.00
CA GLY A 294 0.96 20.48 -9.59
C GLY A 294 1.17 19.11 -8.95
N ARG A 295 0.86 18.03 -9.67
CA ARG A 295 1.10 16.65 -9.22
C ARG A 295 2.59 16.33 -9.17
N LEU A 296 3.36 16.76 -10.16
CA LEU A 296 4.82 16.61 -10.14
C LEU A 296 5.44 17.35 -8.96
N ASN A 297 5.04 18.61 -8.74
CA ASN A 297 5.52 19.45 -7.64
C ASN A 297 5.22 18.85 -6.27
N THR A 298 4.00 18.32 -6.09
CA THR A 298 3.60 17.64 -4.86
C THR A 298 4.48 16.41 -4.59
N LEU A 299 4.66 15.53 -5.58
CA LEU A 299 5.50 14.34 -5.42
C LEU A 299 6.96 14.71 -5.15
N SER A 300 7.48 15.70 -5.87
CA SER A 300 8.83 16.25 -5.65
C SER A 300 9.00 16.73 -4.21
N ALA A 301 8.07 17.52 -3.69
CA ALA A 301 8.17 18.09 -2.34
C ALA A 301 8.10 17.00 -1.25
N ILE A 302 7.33 15.93 -1.47
CA ILE A 302 7.33 14.75 -0.58
C ILE A 302 8.71 14.07 -0.58
N ILE A 303 9.29 13.85 -1.76
CA ILE A 303 10.61 13.23 -1.90
C ILE A 303 11.67 14.10 -1.20
N ASP A 304 11.65 15.43 -1.41
CA ASP A 304 12.56 16.36 -0.75
C ASP A 304 12.44 16.30 0.78
N LYS A 305 11.21 16.19 1.30
CA LYS A 305 10.96 16.08 2.74
C LYS A 305 11.55 14.78 3.31
N VAL A 306 11.41 13.65 2.63
CA VAL A 306 12.07 12.39 3.03
C VAL A 306 13.60 12.52 2.89
N ALA A 307 14.09 13.10 1.79
CA ALA A 307 15.52 13.30 1.51
C ALA A 307 16.24 14.17 2.54
N SER A 308 15.51 15.00 3.29
CA SER A 308 16.06 15.72 4.46
C SER A 308 16.70 14.80 5.51
N ARG A 309 16.34 13.50 5.50
CA ARG A 309 16.82 12.47 6.42
C ARG A 309 18.07 11.71 5.95
N LYS A 310 18.61 12.02 4.77
CA LYS A 310 19.75 11.31 4.15
C LYS A 310 21.01 11.15 5.01
N ASN A 311 21.24 12.09 5.93
CA ASN A 311 22.42 12.09 6.79
C ASN A 311 22.08 11.67 8.23
N HIS A 312 20.87 11.16 8.50
CA HIS A 312 20.42 10.87 9.86
C HIS A 312 21.36 9.90 10.58
N LEU A 313 21.61 8.73 10.01
CA LEU A 313 22.50 7.73 10.59
C LEU A 313 23.96 8.21 10.65
N SER A 314 24.48 8.77 9.56
CA SER A 314 25.87 9.22 9.47
C SER A 314 26.19 10.36 10.44
N THR A 315 25.22 11.24 10.75
CA THR A 315 25.37 12.32 11.75
C THR A 315 25.41 11.78 13.18
N LEU A 316 24.69 10.70 13.47
CA LEU A 316 24.75 10.02 14.78
C LEU A 316 26.07 9.27 14.98
N GLY A 317 26.67 8.81 13.90
CA GLY A 317 27.85 7.95 13.92
C GLY A 317 27.51 6.50 14.27
N TYR A 318 28.52 5.63 14.16
CA TYR A 318 28.35 4.18 14.30
C TYR A 318 28.80 3.64 15.66
N GLU A 319 29.22 4.51 16.58
CA GLU A 319 29.64 4.13 17.93
C GLU A 319 28.41 3.69 18.74
N GLY A 320 28.39 2.41 19.14
CA GLY A 320 27.24 1.82 19.84
C GLY A 320 26.12 1.32 18.91
N LEU A 321 26.26 1.46 17.59
CA LEU A 321 25.33 0.82 16.65
C LEU A 321 25.54 -0.70 16.68
N CYS A 322 24.57 -1.40 17.27
CA CYS A 322 24.54 -2.85 17.33
C CYS A 322 23.17 -3.33 16.84
N VAL A 323 23.10 -3.78 15.58
CA VAL A 323 21.86 -4.22 14.91
C VAL A 323 22.00 -5.62 14.29
N GLY A 324 23.23 -6.11 14.22
CA GLY A 324 23.59 -7.32 13.49
C GLY A 324 25.09 -7.43 13.33
N GLN A 325 25.50 -8.47 12.60
CA GLN A 325 26.88 -8.80 12.35
C GLN A 325 27.15 -9.18 10.89
N THR A 326 28.37 -8.93 10.45
CA THR A 326 28.93 -9.41 9.18
C THR A 326 29.37 -10.88 9.28
N ALA A 327 29.72 -11.49 8.15
CA ALA A 327 30.21 -12.87 8.09
C ALA A 327 31.49 -13.12 8.90
N ASP A 328 32.33 -12.09 9.09
CA ASP A 328 33.54 -12.12 9.93
C ASP A 328 33.26 -11.78 11.41
N LYS A 329 31.97 -11.78 11.83
CA LYS A 329 31.51 -11.53 13.21
C LYS A 329 31.87 -10.14 13.75
N LYS A 330 31.94 -9.13 12.87
CA LYS A 330 32.02 -7.72 13.26
C LYS A 330 30.65 -7.08 13.23
N ASN A 331 30.47 -5.96 13.94
CA ASN A 331 29.21 -5.21 13.90
C ASN A 331 28.88 -4.81 12.45
N TRP A 332 27.62 -5.01 12.07
CA TRP A 332 27.08 -4.48 10.81
C TRP A 332 27.23 -2.95 10.79
N ARG A 333 27.57 -2.40 9.62
CA ARG A 333 27.61 -0.96 9.34
C ARG A 333 27.25 -0.71 7.87
N PRO A 334 26.79 0.49 7.50
CA PRO A 334 26.44 0.79 6.11
C PRO A 334 27.65 0.86 5.16
N ASP A 335 28.88 0.73 5.67
CA ASP A 335 30.14 0.78 4.91
C ASP A 335 30.85 -0.57 4.77
N VAL A 336 30.21 -1.66 5.23
CA VAL A 336 30.77 -3.01 5.11
C VAL A 336 30.55 -3.62 3.73
N THR A 337 31.23 -4.72 3.45
CA THR A 337 30.96 -5.56 2.29
C THR A 337 30.14 -6.77 2.73
N LEU A 338 28.98 -6.96 2.10
CA LEU A 338 28.15 -8.14 2.25
C LEU A 338 28.68 -9.26 1.35
N ALA A 339 28.71 -10.48 1.88
CA ALA A 339 28.93 -11.68 1.09
C ALA A 339 27.60 -12.09 0.43
N GLY A 340 27.61 -12.21 -0.90
CA GLY A 340 26.51 -12.81 -1.66
C GLY A 340 26.72 -14.31 -1.89
N GLU A 341 25.67 -14.98 -2.36
CA GLU A 341 25.80 -16.37 -2.79
C GLU A 341 26.73 -16.49 -4.02
N GLY A 342 27.39 -17.64 -4.15
CA GLY A 342 28.33 -17.89 -5.25
C GLY A 342 29.67 -17.14 -5.17
N GLY A 343 30.03 -16.55 -4.00
CA GLY A 343 31.30 -15.86 -3.80
C GLY A 343 31.33 -14.41 -4.32
N THR A 344 30.16 -13.85 -4.63
CA THR A 344 30.03 -12.43 -4.97
C THR A 344 30.11 -11.57 -3.71
N SER A 345 30.54 -10.31 -3.85
CA SER A 345 30.59 -9.37 -2.73
C SER A 345 29.97 -8.04 -3.15
N LEU A 346 29.15 -7.47 -2.29
CA LEU A 346 28.41 -6.24 -2.57
C LEU A 346 28.66 -5.24 -1.44
N ALA A 347 28.96 -3.99 -1.77
CA ALA A 347 29.01 -2.93 -0.76
C ALA A 347 27.61 -2.73 -0.15
N GLU A 348 27.54 -2.75 1.18
CA GLU A 348 26.37 -2.28 1.92
C GLU A 348 26.21 -0.77 1.72
N ARG A 349 25.04 -0.25 2.11
CA ARG A 349 24.70 1.15 1.91
C ARG A 349 23.81 1.70 3.01
N ASP A 350 23.92 3.01 3.18
CA ASP A 350 22.94 3.78 3.93
C ASP A 350 21.77 4.16 3.00
N ASN A 351 20.57 3.69 3.36
CA ASN A 351 19.34 3.94 2.62
C ASN A 351 18.47 5.03 3.27
N HIS A 352 18.97 5.76 4.27
CA HIS A 352 18.23 6.88 4.86
C HIS A 352 18.00 7.99 3.81
N GLY A 353 16.86 8.69 3.94
CA GLY A 353 16.42 9.74 3.03
C GLY A 353 15.89 9.25 1.68
N ARG A 354 15.60 7.97 1.50
CA ARG A 354 15.21 7.41 0.20
C ARG A 354 13.71 7.17 0.07
N THR A 355 13.19 7.45 -1.12
CA THR A 355 11.83 7.12 -1.56
C THR A 355 11.91 6.08 -2.68
N TYR A 356 11.15 4.99 -2.54
CA TYR A 356 11.10 3.88 -3.49
C TYR A 356 9.71 3.77 -4.12
N ILE A 357 9.65 3.83 -5.46
CA ILE A 357 8.47 3.50 -6.25
C ILE A 357 8.60 2.05 -6.72
N TYR A 358 7.75 1.17 -6.20
CA TYR A 358 7.65 -0.19 -6.70
C TYR A 358 6.37 -0.35 -7.51
N PHE A 359 6.53 -0.82 -8.74
CA PHE A 359 5.43 -0.88 -9.70
C PHE A 359 5.39 -2.22 -10.43
N CYS A 360 4.21 -2.55 -10.94
CA CYS A 360 3.93 -3.79 -11.63
C CYS A 360 3.17 -3.49 -12.94
N PRO A 361 3.73 -3.81 -14.12
CA PRO A 361 3.06 -3.62 -15.41
C PRO A 361 1.75 -4.43 -15.56
N HIS A 362 1.59 -5.48 -14.75
CA HIS A 362 0.43 -6.37 -14.79
C HIS A 362 -0.69 -5.95 -13.85
N ASP A 363 -0.44 -4.93 -13.02
CA ASP A 363 -1.44 -4.38 -12.13
C ASP A 363 -2.58 -3.75 -12.95
N ARG A 364 -3.66 -4.51 -13.12
CA ARG A 364 -4.81 -4.11 -13.91
C ARG A 364 -5.54 -2.94 -13.25
N VAL A 365 -5.63 -2.90 -11.92
CA VAL A 365 -6.33 -1.79 -11.24
C VAL A 365 -5.61 -0.48 -11.57
N MET A 366 -4.29 -0.44 -11.35
CA MET A 366 -3.50 0.77 -11.55
C MET A 366 -3.28 1.10 -13.03
N GLY A 367 -3.30 0.11 -13.91
CA GLY A 367 -3.18 0.26 -15.37
C GLY A 367 -4.48 0.67 -16.08
N SER A 368 -5.62 0.63 -15.39
CA SER A 368 -6.89 1.08 -15.94
C SER A 368 -6.83 2.55 -16.36
N ARG A 369 -7.55 2.90 -17.45
CA ARG A 369 -7.58 4.24 -18.03
C ARG A 369 -7.91 5.36 -17.03
N PRO A 370 -8.81 5.18 -16.03
CA PRO A 370 -9.08 6.21 -15.01
C PRO A 370 -7.93 6.47 -14.03
N LEU A 371 -6.90 5.61 -14.00
CA LEU A 371 -5.77 5.74 -13.08
C LEU A 371 -4.47 5.97 -13.84
N ARG A 372 -3.95 4.98 -14.58
CA ARG A 372 -2.63 4.99 -15.26
C ARG A 372 -1.52 5.57 -14.37
N SER A 373 -1.41 5.04 -13.16
CA SER A 373 -0.61 5.61 -12.08
C SER A 373 0.85 5.19 -12.09
N ILE A 374 1.66 5.81 -11.23
CA ILE A 374 3.07 5.42 -11.00
C ILE A 374 3.21 3.99 -10.46
N GLY A 375 2.15 3.43 -9.85
CA GLY A 375 2.10 2.05 -9.39
C GLY A 375 2.02 1.01 -10.51
N TRP A 376 1.59 1.41 -11.70
CA TRP A 376 1.55 0.56 -12.88
C TRP A 376 2.80 0.74 -13.75
N GLN A 377 3.17 1.99 -14.05
CA GLN A 377 4.21 2.30 -15.03
C GLN A 377 5.51 2.90 -14.46
N GLY A 378 5.57 3.12 -13.15
CA GLY A 378 6.66 3.87 -12.53
C GLY A 378 6.75 5.28 -13.10
N LEU A 379 7.99 5.72 -13.33
CA LEU A 379 8.32 6.95 -14.03
C LEU A 379 8.89 6.59 -15.42
N PRO A 380 8.05 6.59 -16.47
CA PRO A 380 8.45 6.11 -17.78
C PRO A 380 9.49 7.03 -18.44
N ASN A 381 10.34 6.43 -19.27
CA ASN A 381 11.20 7.19 -20.17
C ASN A 381 10.36 7.88 -21.25
N ASP A 382 10.89 8.93 -21.85
CA ASP A 382 10.25 9.55 -23.02
C ASP A 382 10.44 8.71 -24.31
N SER A 383 9.86 9.18 -25.41
CA SER A 383 9.93 8.51 -26.73
C SER A 383 11.36 8.42 -27.30
N GLN A 384 12.30 9.19 -26.76
CA GLN A 384 13.73 9.14 -27.09
C GLN A 384 14.52 8.28 -26.10
N ARG A 385 13.83 7.53 -25.22
CA ARG A 385 14.40 6.68 -24.17
C ARG A 385 15.20 7.46 -23.12
N ARG A 386 14.91 8.74 -22.93
CA ARG A 386 15.54 9.54 -21.88
C ARG A 386 14.79 9.33 -20.56
N PRO A 387 15.50 9.18 -19.42
CA PRO A 387 14.86 9.01 -18.12
C PRO A 387 13.93 10.14 -17.75
N HIS A 388 12.87 9.81 -17.00
CA HIS A 388 11.94 10.78 -16.47
C HIS A 388 12.66 11.89 -15.67
N PRO A 389 12.35 13.19 -15.88
CA PRO A 389 13.07 14.30 -15.24
C PRO A 389 13.15 14.21 -13.72
N LEU A 390 12.10 13.70 -13.06
CA LEU A 390 12.04 13.57 -11.61
C LEU A 390 13.14 12.64 -11.04
N LEU A 391 13.52 11.57 -11.77
CA LEU A 391 14.62 10.69 -11.36
C LEU A 391 15.97 11.41 -11.41
N LYS A 392 16.14 12.32 -12.36
CA LYS A 392 17.35 13.13 -12.49
C LYS A 392 17.40 14.21 -11.41
N GLN A 393 16.28 14.85 -11.13
CA GLN A 393 16.16 15.88 -10.09
C GLN A 393 16.48 15.31 -8.71
N HIS A 394 15.95 14.13 -8.39
CA HIS A 394 16.09 13.47 -7.08
C HIS A 394 17.13 12.35 -7.08
N GLN A 395 18.20 12.50 -7.87
CA GLN A 395 19.25 11.50 -7.96
C GLN A 395 19.87 11.24 -6.57
N GLY A 396 19.88 9.97 -6.16
CA GLY A 396 20.35 9.53 -4.85
C GLY A 396 19.27 9.44 -3.76
N TYR A 397 18.05 9.94 -4.03
CA TYR A 397 16.94 9.92 -3.07
C TYR A 397 15.66 9.31 -3.63
N LEU A 398 15.47 9.28 -4.95
CA LEU A 398 14.33 8.63 -5.59
C LEU A 398 14.79 7.41 -6.38
N PHE A 399 14.18 6.26 -6.09
CA PHE A 399 14.49 4.99 -6.73
C PHE A 399 13.22 4.30 -7.20
N GLN A 400 13.32 3.49 -8.26
CA GLN A 400 12.22 2.66 -8.70
C GLN A 400 12.66 1.25 -9.07
N ARG A 401 11.77 0.28 -8.80
CA ARG A 401 11.91 -1.13 -9.19
C ARG A 401 10.62 -1.61 -9.83
N MET A 402 10.78 -2.52 -10.79
CA MET A 402 9.69 -3.18 -11.47
C MET A 402 9.69 -4.66 -11.10
N LEU A 403 8.53 -5.20 -10.74
CA LEU A 403 8.30 -6.64 -10.72
C LEU A 403 7.38 -6.96 -11.89
N ALA A 404 7.86 -7.78 -12.82
CA ALA A 404 7.15 -8.10 -14.05
C ALA A 404 7.54 -9.49 -14.52
N ARG A 405 6.69 -10.07 -15.36
CA ARG A 405 6.94 -11.41 -15.88
C ARG A 405 8.20 -11.45 -16.73
N SER A 406 8.95 -12.53 -16.58
CA SER A 406 10.20 -12.77 -17.32
C SER A 406 11.21 -11.61 -17.27
N THR A 407 11.20 -10.81 -16.20
CA THR A 407 12.08 -9.66 -16.03
C THR A 407 12.74 -9.72 -14.66
N SER A 408 14.07 -9.82 -14.60
CA SER A 408 14.79 -9.90 -13.33
C SER A 408 14.54 -8.66 -12.47
N CYS A 409 14.43 -8.85 -11.15
CA CYS A 409 14.24 -7.76 -10.19
C CYS A 409 15.38 -7.75 -9.17
N GLY A 410 15.97 -6.59 -8.90
CA GLY A 410 17.11 -6.48 -7.98
C GLY A 410 18.48 -6.51 -8.67
N GLU A 411 18.54 -6.55 -9.99
CA GLU A 411 19.79 -6.46 -10.75
C GLU A 411 20.39 -5.04 -10.76
N ALA A 412 21.57 -4.89 -11.38
CA ALA A 412 22.18 -3.58 -11.58
C ALA A 412 21.26 -2.62 -12.37
N PRO A 413 21.36 -1.30 -12.12
CA PRO A 413 20.54 -0.30 -12.81
C PRO A 413 20.54 -0.46 -14.33
N ASN A 414 19.35 -0.37 -14.93
CA ASN A 414 19.15 -0.45 -16.38
C ASN A 414 18.32 0.75 -16.88
N PRO A 415 18.89 1.65 -17.69
CA PRO A 415 18.23 2.87 -18.16
C PRO A 415 17.06 2.65 -19.11
N VAL A 416 16.97 1.48 -19.74
CA VAL A 416 16.01 1.19 -20.80
C VAL A 416 15.33 -0.17 -20.60
N THR A 417 14.96 -0.48 -19.36
CA THR A 417 14.21 -1.71 -19.05
C THR A 417 12.91 -1.75 -19.87
N PRO A 418 12.63 -2.85 -20.59
CA PRO A 418 11.40 -2.96 -21.37
C PRO A 418 10.15 -2.90 -20.49
N PHE A 419 9.15 -2.12 -20.90
CA PHE A 419 7.85 -2.03 -20.22
C PHE A 419 6.72 -2.52 -21.11
N ALA A 420 6.53 -1.89 -22.28
CA ALA A 420 5.43 -2.23 -23.18
C ALA A 420 5.62 -3.59 -23.90
N LYS A 421 6.88 -3.96 -24.19
CA LYS A 421 7.25 -5.22 -24.82
C LYS A 421 8.15 -6.00 -23.87
N LEU A 422 7.53 -6.79 -22.99
CA LEU A 422 8.28 -7.62 -22.04
C LEU A 422 9.09 -8.73 -22.76
N PRO A 423 10.15 -9.26 -22.14
CA PRO A 423 11.11 -10.14 -22.82
C PRO A 423 10.55 -11.49 -23.31
N ASP A 424 9.37 -11.91 -22.86
CA ASP A 424 8.77 -13.20 -23.20
C ASP A 424 7.98 -13.21 -24.52
N GLY A 425 7.81 -12.05 -25.16
CA GLY A 425 7.06 -11.91 -26.42
C GLY A 425 5.55 -12.12 -26.30
N LYS A 426 5.00 -12.30 -25.09
CA LYS A 426 3.55 -12.42 -24.89
C LYS A 426 2.88 -11.03 -25.02
N PRO A 427 1.59 -10.95 -25.37
CA PRO A 427 0.81 -9.71 -25.31
C PRO A 427 0.95 -8.98 -23.98
N PHE A 428 0.81 -7.65 -23.95
CA PHE A 428 0.92 -6.88 -22.70
C PHE A 428 -0.13 -7.33 -21.68
N TRP A 429 -1.40 -7.26 -22.06
CA TRP A 429 -2.51 -7.86 -21.29
C TRP A 429 -2.68 -9.35 -21.62
N ASP A 430 -2.72 -10.18 -20.58
CA ASP A 430 -2.74 -11.65 -20.62
C ASP A 430 -4.03 -12.26 -21.19
N ASP A 431 -5.08 -11.45 -21.38
CA ASP A 431 -6.39 -11.86 -21.92
C ASP A 431 -6.57 -11.56 -23.41
N LYS A 432 -5.52 -11.10 -24.10
CA LYS A 432 -5.60 -10.77 -25.52
C LYS A 432 -6.00 -11.97 -26.38
N GLY A 433 -7.12 -11.84 -27.09
CA GLY A 433 -7.68 -12.88 -27.96
C GLY A 433 -8.69 -13.80 -27.28
N ASP A 434 -8.94 -13.64 -25.97
CA ASP A 434 -9.97 -14.39 -25.25
C ASP A 434 -11.38 -13.89 -25.58
N LYS A 435 -12.38 -14.78 -25.45
CA LYS A 435 -13.80 -14.45 -25.67
C LYS A 435 -14.28 -13.34 -24.73
N TYR A 436 -13.73 -13.29 -23.52
CA TYR A 436 -14.07 -12.32 -22.49
C TYR A 436 -12.99 -11.25 -22.31
N GLN A 437 -12.09 -11.08 -23.29
CA GLN A 437 -11.03 -10.08 -23.25
C GLN A 437 -11.55 -8.70 -22.80
N SER A 438 -10.79 -8.06 -21.90
CA SER A 438 -11.05 -6.71 -21.41
C SER A 438 -10.93 -5.68 -22.55
N SER A 439 -11.75 -4.64 -22.51
CA SER A 439 -11.76 -3.66 -23.60
C SER A 439 -10.52 -2.79 -23.59
N ARG A 440 -10.08 -2.40 -24.79
CA ARG A 440 -9.02 -1.40 -24.98
C ARG A 440 -9.41 0.01 -24.53
N PHE A 441 -10.69 0.24 -24.27
CA PHE A 441 -11.14 1.52 -23.71
C PHE A 441 -10.78 1.62 -22.23
N THR A 442 -11.03 0.56 -21.47
CA THR A 442 -10.74 0.51 -20.03
C THR A 442 -9.27 0.16 -19.76
N TYR A 443 -8.70 -0.75 -20.55
CA TYR A 443 -7.32 -1.22 -20.42
C TYR A 443 -6.54 -0.98 -21.71
N PRO A 444 -6.15 0.28 -21.99
CA PRO A 444 -5.36 0.58 -23.18
C PRO A 444 -3.95 -0.02 -23.06
N ASP A 445 -3.41 -0.51 -24.18
CA ASP A 445 -2.00 -0.91 -24.26
C ASP A 445 -1.07 0.31 -24.08
N PRO A 446 0.07 0.18 -23.38
CA PRO A 446 1.07 1.25 -23.35
C PRO A 446 1.68 1.48 -24.75
N PRO A 447 2.20 2.68 -25.04
CA PRO A 447 2.97 2.93 -26.26
C PRO A 447 4.09 1.90 -26.47
N GLU A 448 4.20 1.35 -27.67
CA GLU A 448 5.15 0.26 -27.98
C GLU A 448 6.63 0.57 -27.68
N TRP A 449 6.99 1.85 -27.66
CA TRP A 449 8.34 2.33 -27.39
C TRP A 449 8.63 2.49 -25.88
N GLN A 450 7.62 2.38 -25.01
CA GLN A 450 7.75 2.68 -23.60
C GLN A 450 8.75 1.75 -22.91
N THR A 451 9.74 2.38 -22.29
CA THR A 451 10.76 1.77 -21.44
C THR A 451 10.83 2.55 -20.12
N VAL A 452 11.52 2.00 -19.14
CA VAL A 452 11.65 2.61 -17.82
C VAL A 452 13.09 2.52 -17.31
N PHE A 453 13.59 3.57 -16.66
CA PHE A 453 14.89 3.51 -15.99
C PHE A 453 14.75 2.88 -14.61
N ILE A 454 15.15 1.62 -14.46
CA ILE A 454 15.32 1.00 -13.15
C ILE A 454 16.66 1.48 -12.59
N ASN A 455 16.60 2.41 -11.64
CA ASN A 455 17.78 3.09 -11.09
C ASN A 455 18.21 2.59 -9.70
N ALA A 456 17.39 1.75 -9.06
CA ALA A 456 17.72 1.13 -7.78
C ALA A 456 18.90 0.15 -7.91
N GLU A 457 19.77 0.14 -6.91
CA GLU A 457 21.02 -0.61 -6.97
C GLU A 457 20.82 -2.13 -6.94
N LYS A 458 21.84 -2.88 -7.37
CA LYS A 458 21.85 -4.34 -7.30
C LYS A 458 21.74 -4.81 -5.84
N VAL A 459 20.90 -5.81 -5.57
CA VAL A 459 20.83 -6.52 -4.28
C VAL A 459 21.68 -7.81 -4.32
N PRO A 460 22.06 -8.40 -3.18
CA PRO A 460 22.93 -9.59 -3.18
C PRO A 460 22.33 -10.79 -3.92
N GLU A 461 21.01 -10.96 -3.85
CA GLU A 461 20.27 -12.06 -4.48
C GLU A 461 19.10 -11.54 -5.31
N PRO A 462 19.37 -11.05 -6.54
CA PRO A 462 18.31 -10.65 -7.44
C PRO A 462 17.36 -11.81 -7.75
N ILE A 463 16.10 -11.48 -8.03
CA ILE A 463 15.12 -12.44 -8.51
C ILE A 463 15.37 -12.66 -10.00
N ASP A 464 15.65 -13.90 -10.38
CA ASP A 464 15.86 -14.27 -11.78
C ASP A 464 14.58 -14.13 -12.61
N ALA A 465 14.74 -13.68 -13.86
CA ALA A 465 13.66 -13.61 -14.84
C ALA A 465 12.88 -14.93 -14.96
N ALA A 466 13.56 -16.08 -14.90
CA ALA A 466 12.92 -17.39 -15.01
C ALA A 466 11.95 -17.69 -13.86
N LYS A 467 12.24 -17.22 -12.63
CA LYS A 467 11.33 -17.37 -11.48
C LYS A 467 10.07 -16.52 -11.61
N LEU A 468 10.13 -15.48 -12.45
CA LEU A 468 9.02 -14.57 -12.71
C LEU A 468 8.27 -14.90 -14.00
N ALA A 469 8.55 -16.03 -14.66
CA ALA A 469 7.90 -16.37 -15.94
C ALA A 469 6.37 -16.50 -15.83
N ASP A 470 5.89 -17.04 -14.69
CA ASP A 470 4.48 -17.30 -14.40
C ASP A 470 3.90 -16.32 -13.37
N PHE A 471 4.49 -15.13 -13.25
CA PHE A 471 4.09 -14.12 -12.28
C PHE A 471 2.72 -13.48 -12.60
N ASP A 472 2.36 -13.39 -13.88
CA ASP A 472 1.14 -12.77 -14.41
C ASP A 472 0.02 -13.83 -14.49
N VAL A 473 -1.01 -13.71 -13.65
CA VAL A 473 -2.04 -14.74 -13.49
C VAL A 473 -3.25 -14.42 -14.37
N SER A 474 -3.72 -15.42 -15.10
CA SER A 474 -4.82 -15.26 -16.05
C SER A 474 -6.06 -16.08 -15.69
N ARG A 475 -7.24 -15.56 -16.05
CA ARG A 475 -8.48 -16.37 -16.13
C ARG A 475 -8.71 -16.99 -17.51
N VAL A 476 -7.84 -16.76 -18.50
CA VAL A 476 -8.01 -17.33 -19.83
C VAL A 476 -8.09 -18.85 -19.73
N GLY A 477 -9.17 -19.42 -20.27
CA GLY A 477 -9.47 -20.86 -20.16
C GLY A 477 -10.40 -21.24 -19.00
N ALA A 478 -10.76 -20.32 -18.12
CA ALA A 478 -11.72 -20.55 -17.03
C ALA A 478 -13.17 -20.73 -17.54
N GLU A 479 -13.97 -21.50 -16.81
CA GLU A 479 -15.36 -21.81 -17.15
C GLU A 479 -16.34 -20.73 -16.65
N HIS A 480 -16.80 -19.89 -17.58
CA HIS A 480 -17.83 -18.87 -17.35
C HIS A 480 -19.26 -19.39 -17.65
N ASP A 481 -19.70 -20.44 -16.94
CA ASP A 481 -21.02 -21.03 -17.16
C ASP A 481 -21.77 -21.37 -15.86
N ASN A 482 -22.96 -21.97 -15.99
CA ASN A 482 -23.85 -22.30 -14.87
C ASN A 482 -23.29 -23.40 -13.96
N ARG A 483 -22.16 -24.03 -14.30
CA ARG A 483 -21.46 -24.99 -13.42
C ARG A 483 -20.70 -24.30 -12.29
N GLN A 484 -20.40 -23.00 -12.44
CA GLN A 484 -19.83 -22.15 -11.38
C GLN A 484 -18.56 -22.76 -10.76
N ILE A 485 -17.63 -23.26 -11.58
CA ILE A 485 -16.39 -23.83 -11.08
C ILE A 485 -15.40 -22.72 -10.71
N ASP A 486 -15.21 -21.76 -11.63
CA ASP A 486 -14.26 -20.66 -11.48
C ASP A 486 -14.92 -19.35 -11.02
N GLY A 487 -16.18 -19.44 -10.59
CA GLY A 487 -16.99 -18.30 -10.21
C GLY A 487 -16.39 -17.44 -9.10
N TRP A 488 -16.69 -16.14 -9.11
CA TRP A 488 -16.23 -15.15 -8.14
C TRP A 488 -16.53 -15.56 -6.69
N GLY A 489 -17.75 -16.07 -6.43
CA GLY A 489 -18.17 -16.53 -5.10
C GLY A 489 -17.84 -17.98 -4.76
N GLU A 490 -17.07 -18.67 -5.61
CA GLU A 490 -16.89 -20.13 -5.56
C GLU A 490 -15.62 -20.55 -4.85
N ILE A 491 -15.60 -21.80 -4.40
CA ILE A 491 -14.43 -22.40 -3.73
C ILE A 491 -13.66 -23.21 -4.75
N ASN A 492 -12.38 -22.86 -4.90
CA ASN A 492 -11.45 -23.63 -5.68
C ASN A 492 -11.33 -25.06 -5.08
N PRO A 493 -11.68 -26.13 -5.83
CA PRO A 493 -11.72 -27.48 -5.30
C PRO A 493 -10.33 -27.99 -4.86
N ASP A 494 -9.26 -27.53 -5.52
CA ASP A 494 -7.89 -27.96 -5.22
C ASP A 494 -7.33 -27.22 -3.99
N LYS A 495 -7.55 -25.90 -3.93
CA LYS A 495 -7.02 -25.05 -2.85
C LYS A 495 -7.89 -25.08 -1.60
N LYS A 496 -9.15 -25.53 -1.70
CA LYS A 496 -10.19 -25.44 -0.66
C LYS A 496 -10.35 -24.03 -0.10
N GLN A 497 -10.10 -23.03 -0.93
CA GLN A 497 -10.20 -21.60 -0.63
C GLN A 497 -11.10 -20.95 -1.67
N LYS A 498 -11.72 -19.81 -1.33
CA LYS A 498 -12.49 -19.05 -2.31
C LYS A 498 -11.60 -18.58 -3.45
N ASN A 499 -12.15 -18.56 -4.66
CA ASN A 499 -11.52 -17.96 -5.83
C ASN A 499 -11.27 -16.46 -5.60
N ASP A 500 -12.16 -15.82 -4.83
CA ASP A 500 -12.05 -14.45 -4.37
C ASP A 500 -12.76 -14.29 -3.02
N ASN A 501 -12.11 -13.66 -2.04
CA ASN A 501 -12.65 -13.51 -0.70
C ASN A 501 -13.52 -12.25 -0.50
N THR A 502 -13.71 -11.44 -1.55
CA THR A 502 -14.53 -10.22 -1.50
C THR A 502 -16.02 -10.49 -1.69
N TYR A 503 -16.40 -11.57 -2.39
CA TYR A 503 -17.79 -11.86 -2.80
C TYR A 503 -18.83 -11.69 -1.68
N ASP A 504 -18.57 -12.30 -0.52
CA ASP A 504 -19.52 -12.32 0.60
C ASP A 504 -19.86 -10.92 1.13
N ASN A 505 -18.90 -10.00 1.07
CA ASN A 505 -19.11 -8.61 1.52
C ASN A 505 -19.88 -7.77 0.51
N TYR A 506 -20.04 -8.28 -0.72
CA TYR A 506 -20.55 -7.54 -1.86
C TYR A 506 -21.88 -8.08 -2.39
N ILE A 507 -22.17 -9.39 -2.31
CA ILE A 507 -23.40 -10.00 -2.83
C ILE A 507 -24.68 -9.26 -2.40
N ASN A 508 -24.71 -8.77 -1.17
CA ASN A 508 -25.85 -8.06 -0.60
C ASN A 508 -26.03 -6.64 -1.14
N LEU A 509 -24.99 -6.07 -1.74
CA LEU A 509 -24.96 -4.72 -2.29
C LEU A 509 -25.47 -4.64 -3.73
N TYR A 510 -25.42 -5.75 -4.49
CA TYR A 510 -25.87 -5.77 -5.87
C TYR A 510 -27.41 -5.69 -5.95
N PRO A 511 -27.96 -4.80 -6.80
CA PRO A 511 -29.39 -4.66 -6.98
C PRO A 511 -29.99 -5.86 -7.74
N ASN A 512 -31.25 -6.16 -7.43
CA ASN A 512 -32.01 -7.18 -8.15
C ASN A 512 -32.33 -6.73 -9.58
N GLN A 513 -32.10 -7.60 -10.57
CA GLN A 513 -32.48 -7.41 -11.97
C GLN A 513 -33.93 -7.81 -12.26
N ASP A 514 -34.48 -7.29 -13.38
CA ASP A 514 -35.78 -7.70 -13.90
C ASP A 514 -35.62 -8.96 -14.78
N ILE A 515 -36.29 -10.04 -14.39
CA ILE A 515 -36.36 -11.30 -15.15
C ILE A 515 -37.64 -11.29 -15.98
N VAL A 516 -37.49 -11.55 -17.29
CA VAL A 516 -38.63 -11.73 -18.19
C VAL A 516 -39.29 -13.08 -17.90
N ILE A 517 -40.56 -13.05 -17.49
CA ILE A 517 -41.37 -14.25 -17.15
C ILE A 517 -42.41 -14.58 -18.21
N GLY A 518 -42.51 -13.77 -19.25
CA GLY A 518 -43.43 -13.98 -20.37
C GLY A 518 -43.59 -12.72 -21.20
N PHE A 519 -44.49 -12.79 -22.17
CA PHE A 519 -44.84 -11.66 -23.02
C PHE A 519 -46.35 -11.44 -23.00
N LYS A 520 -46.76 -10.18 -22.84
CA LYS A 520 -48.16 -9.77 -22.93
C LYS A 520 -48.39 -9.13 -24.29
N ASN A 521 -49.38 -9.60 -25.03
CA ASN A 521 -49.85 -8.90 -26.22
C ASN A 521 -50.65 -7.66 -25.79
N VAL A 522 -50.17 -6.47 -26.16
CA VAL A 522 -50.87 -5.18 -25.99
C VAL A 522 -51.43 -4.64 -27.30
N GLY A 523 -51.28 -5.41 -28.39
CA GLY A 523 -51.85 -5.13 -29.71
C GLY A 523 -53.19 -5.85 -29.91
N THR A 524 -53.67 -5.84 -31.16
CA THR A 524 -54.89 -6.56 -31.55
C THR A 524 -54.53 -7.98 -32.00
N GLU A 525 -55.52 -8.83 -32.29
CA GLU A 525 -55.28 -10.16 -32.87
C GLU A 525 -54.64 -10.08 -34.27
N SER A 526 -55.00 -9.04 -35.05
CA SER A 526 -54.44 -8.80 -36.39
C SER A 526 -53.07 -8.10 -36.37
N GLU A 527 -52.74 -7.36 -35.31
CA GLU A 527 -51.46 -6.68 -35.13
C GLU A 527 -50.93 -6.87 -33.69
N PRO A 528 -50.34 -8.04 -33.38
CA PRO A 528 -49.85 -8.32 -32.04
C PRO A 528 -48.62 -7.46 -31.72
N ARG A 529 -48.63 -6.86 -30.53
CA ARG A 529 -47.50 -6.13 -29.97
C ARG A 529 -47.12 -6.76 -28.64
N LEU A 530 -46.06 -7.56 -28.65
CA LEU A 530 -45.58 -8.25 -27.46
C LEU A 530 -44.70 -7.32 -26.63
N VAL A 531 -45.06 -7.14 -25.36
CA VAL A 531 -44.25 -6.43 -24.37
C VAL A 531 -43.82 -7.43 -23.31
N PRO A 532 -42.53 -7.46 -22.90
CA PRO A 532 -42.07 -8.36 -21.87
C PRO A 532 -42.76 -8.07 -20.53
N VAL A 533 -43.23 -9.11 -19.88
CA VAL A 533 -43.68 -9.06 -18.48
C VAL A 533 -42.49 -9.48 -17.62
N THR A 534 -42.15 -8.64 -16.65
CA THR A 534 -40.99 -8.86 -15.79
C THR A 534 -41.40 -9.02 -14.32
N ARG A 535 -40.56 -9.73 -13.56
CA ARG A 535 -40.53 -9.66 -12.09
C ARG A 535 -39.10 -9.38 -11.62
N LYS A 536 -38.94 -8.94 -10.39
CA LYS A 536 -37.61 -8.89 -9.77
C LYS A 536 -37.06 -10.30 -9.55
N GLU A 537 -35.77 -10.46 -9.79
CA GLU A 537 -35.04 -11.67 -9.41
C GLU A 537 -35.12 -11.88 -7.90
N THR A 538 -35.13 -13.15 -7.49
CA THR A 538 -34.94 -13.59 -6.12
C THR A 538 -33.48 -13.45 -5.70
N PHE A 539 -33.19 -13.59 -4.41
CA PHE A 539 -31.80 -13.55 -3.94
C PHE A 539 -31.00 -14.74 -4.50
N GLU A 540 -31.61 -15.91 -4.54
CA GLU A 540 -31.00 -17.14 -5.07
C GLU A 540 -30.66 -17.01 -6.56
N GLU A 541 -31.54 -16.40 -7.35
CA GLU A 541 -31.27 -16.11 -8.76
C GLU A 541 -30.15 -15.07 -8.93
N LYS A 542 -30.10 -14.06 -8.05
CA LYS A 542 -29.02 -13.07 -8.03
C LYS A 542 -27.67 -13.72 -7.69
N ASP A 543 -27.64 -14.54 -6.63
CA ASP A 543 -26.46 -15.27 -6.18
C ASP A 543 -25.92 -16.16 -7.31
N LEU A 544 -26.81 -16.94 -7.94
CA LEU A 544 -26.46 -17.77 -9.09
C LEU A 544 -25.89 -16.93 -10.23
N ARG A 545 -26.54 -15.82 -10.57
CA ARG A 545 -26.09 -14.92 -11.65
C ARG A 545 -24.71 -14.33 -11.37
N LEU A 546 -24.41 -13.91 -10.14
CA LEU A 546 -23.12 -13.31 -9.80
C LEU A 546 -22.00 -14.36 -9.74
N ARG A 547 -22.27 -15.57 -9.24
CA ARG A 547 -21.31 -16.69 -9.20
C ARG A 547 -20.90 -17.22 -10.58
N THR A 548 -21.62 -16.89 -11.66
CA THR A 548 -21.16 -17.23 -13.03
C THR A 548 -20.06 -16.30 -13.57
N TYR A 549 -19.83 -15.16 -12.92
CA TYR A 549 -18.75 -14.25 -13.31
C TYR A 549 -17.41 -14.77 -12.77
N VAL A 550 -16.41 -14.91 -13.63
CA VAL A 550 -15.02 -15.20 -13.24
C VAL A 550 -14.24 -13.91 -13.29
N SER A 551 -13.71 -13.49 -12.13
CA SER A 551 -12.92 -12.26 -12.02
C SER A 551 -11.58 -12.40 -12.75
N GLN A 552 -11.14 -11.34 -13.42
CA GLN A 552 -9.77 -11.25 -13.93
C GLN A 552 -8.83 -11.00 -12.74
N PRO A 553 -7.80 -11.85 -12.52
CA PRO A 553 -6.78 -11.58 -11.53
C PRO A 553 -6.17 -10.20 -11.77
N THR A 554 -6.04 -9.43 -10.71
CA THR A 554 -5.70 -8.01 -10.83
C THR A 554 -4.21 -7.73 -10.75
N ASP A 555 -3.47 -8.71 -10.23
CA ASP A 555 -2.07 -8.63 -9.78
C ASP A 555 -1.75 -7.44 -8.88
N HIS A 556 -2.76 -6.80 -8.29
CA HIS A 556 -2.62 -5.53 -7.58
C HIS A 556 -1.86 -5.67 -6.25
N SER A 557 -2.13 -6.73 -5.49
CA SER A 557 -1.46 -7.00 -4.20
C SER A 557 -0.25 -7.93 -4.33
N THR A 558 0.20 -8.23 -5.55
CA THR A 558 1.30 -9.18 -5.78
C THR A 558 2.63 -8.69 -5.21
N LEU A 559 2.96 -7.39 -5.34
CA LEU A 559 4.21 -6.84 -4.80
C LEU A 559 4.40 -7.13 -3.30
N PRO A 560 3.49 -6.69 -2.39
CA PRO A 560 3.67 -6.96 -0.96
C PRO A 560 3.52 -8.43 -0.57
N MET A 561 2.88 -9.27 -1.41
CA MET A 561 2.71 -10.70 -1.16
C MET A 561 3.82 -11.57 -1.76
N HIS A 562 4.65 -11.04 -2.65
CA HIS A 562 5.67 -11.82 -3.35
C HIS A 562 6.87 -12.10 -2.44
N ALA A 563 7.02 -13.36 -2.03
CA ALA A 563 7.95 -13.76 -0.98
C ALA A 563 9.40 -13.36 -1.27
N ASP A 564 9.94 -13.77 -2.43
CA ASP A 564 11.31 -13.45 -2.85
C ASP A 564 11.53 -11.93 -3.00
N PHE A 565 10.48 -11.18 -3.31
CA PHE A 565 10.59 -9.72 -3.45
C PHE A 565 10.76 -9.05 -2.09
N MET A 566 9.93 -9.44 -1.13
CA MET A 566 10.02 -8.91 0.23
C MET A 566 11.33 -9.32 0.92
N SER A 567 11.78 -10.58 0.76
CA SER A 567 12.97 -11.09 1.45
C SER A 567 14.30 -10.72 0.77
N HIS A 568 14.35 -10.65 -0.57
CA HIS A 568 15.62 -10.43 -1.28
C HIS A 568 15.79 -9.00 -1.78
N VAL A 569 14.70 -8.27 -2.03
CA VAL A 569 14.75 -6.92 -2.59
C VAL A 569 14.43 -5.88 -1.51
N VAL A 570 13.20 -5.90 -0.97
CA VAL A 570 12.73 -4.87 -0.03
C VAL A 570 13.58 -4.86 1.24
N ALA A 571 13.95 -6.02 1.79
CA ALA A 571 14.81 -6.12 2.97
C ALA A 571 16.19 -5.45 2.82
N TYR A 572 16.72 -5.34 1.59
CA TYR A 572 18.00 -4.70 1.30
C TYR A 572 17.88 -3.23 0.89
N ASP A 573 16.68 -2.79 0.51
CA ASP A 573 16.39 -1.37 0.27
C ASP A 573 16.01 -0.62 1.55
N LEU A 574 15.62 -1.35 2.61
CA LEU A 574 15.36 -0.75 3.93
C LEU A 574 16.58 0.01 4.48
N PRO A 575 16.40 1.19 5.09
CA PRO A 575 17.42 1.77 5.96
C PRO A 575 17.54 0.96 7.25
N ILE A 576 18.77 0.80 7.74
CA ILE A 576 19.07 0.13 9.00
C ILE A 576 19.77 1.15 9.90
N GLY A 577 19.35 1.29 11.14
CA GLY A 577 19.97 2.24 12.07
C GLY A 577 19.61 1.99 13.53
N TYR A 578 19.70 3.04 14.36
CA TYR A 578 19.37 2.94 15.79
C TYR A 578 17.88 2.60 15.99
N CYS A 579 17.57 1.93 17.10
CA CYS A 579 16.20 1.66 17.51
C CYS A 579 16.16 1.47 19.02
N ASP A 580 16.32 2.57 19.76
CA ASP A 580 16.33 2.58 21.23
C ASP A 580 14.96 2.12 21.78
N SER A 581 13.87 2.31 21.02
CA SER A 581 12.53 1.77 21.34
C SER A 581 12.48 0.24 21.42
N THR A 582 13.49 -0.49 20.93
CA THR A 582 13.63 -1.95 21.09
C THR A 582 13.47 -2.40 22.54
N TRP A 583 13.90 -1.57 23.48
CA TRP A 583 13.91 -1.86 24.92
C TRP A 583 12.79 -1.18 25.71
N ASP A 584 11.78 -0.64 25.02
CA ASP A 584 10.59 -0.09 25.67
C ASP A 584 9.33 -0.82 25.17
N LYS A 585 9.03 -1.92 25.86
CA LYS A 585 7.91 -2.80 25.50
C LYS A 585 6.57 -2.07 25.58
N ALA A 586 6.33 -1.25 26.61
CA ALA A 586 5.09 -0.50 26.75
C ALA A 586 4.92 0.52 25.63
N PHE A 587 5.98 1.21 25.23
CA PHE A 587 5.92 2.15 24.11
C PHE A 587 5.64 1.45 22.78
N MET A 588 6.32 0.34 22.50
CA MET A 588 6.04 -0.44 21.28
C MET A 588 4.60 -0.99 21.28
N ALA A 589 4.08 -1.42 22.43
CA ALA A 589 2.68 -1.86 22.56
C ALA A 589 1.69 -0.70 22.33
N ASP A 590 1.97 0.49 22.87
CA ASP A 590 1.18 1.70 22.66
C ASP A 590 1.17 2.11 21.18
N LEU A 591 2.32 2.09 20.50
CA LEU A 591 2.39 2.35 19.06
C LEU A 591 1.56 1.36 18.24
N ARG A 592 1.66 0.05 18.53
CA ARG A 592 0.85 -0.99 17.86
C ARG A 592 -0.65 -0.76 18.05
N ARG A 593 -1.05 -0.38 19.27
CA ARG A 593 -2.45 -0.08 19.57
C ARG A 593 -2.95 1.15 18.82
N LYS A 594 -2.18 2.24 18.81
CA LYS A 594 -2.50 3.47 18.07
C LYS A 594 -2.52 3.25 16.56
N ALA A 595 -1.72 2.33 16.05
CA ALA A 595 -1.68 1.98 14.64
C ALA A 595 -2.98 1.30 14.16
N ASP A 596 -3.70 0.58 15.03
CA ASP A 596 -5.00 -0.01 14.71
C ASP A 596 -6.17 0.79 15.30
N TRP A 597 -6.85 1.57 14.45
CA TRP A 597 -8.00 2.38 14.85
C TRP A 597 -9.16 1.59 15.48
N THR A 598 -9.21 0.27 15.27
CA THR A 598 -10.28 -0.58 15.81
C THR A 598 -10.05 -1.01 17.26
N GLN A 599 -8.89 -0.68 17.85
CA GLN A 599 -8.55 -0.98 19.25
C GLN A 599 -9.29 -0.09 20.27
N GLY A 600 -9.99 0.95 19.79
CA GLY A 600 -10.91 1.76 20.60
C GLY A 600 -10.36 3.09 21.11
N GLU A 601 -9.10 3.43 20.79
CA GLU A 601 -8.52 4.75 21.13
C GLU A 601 -8.90 5.85 20.12
N ASP A 602 -9.32 5.48 18.91
CA ASP A 602 -9.76 6.42 17.89
C ASP A 602 -11.27 6.68 18.00
N ALA A 603 -11.65 7.87 18.47
CA ALA A 603 -13.04 8.29 18.60
C ALA A 603 -13.79 8.30 17.25
N TYR A 604 -13.09 8.41 16.12
CA TYR A 604 -13.68 8.33 14.78
C TYR A 604 -14.40 7.00 14.55
N LEU A 605 -13.87 5.88 15.06
CA LEU A 605 -14.48 4.57 14.89
C LEU A 605 -15.94 4.55 15.39
N PHE A 606 -16.21 5.17 16.53
CA PHE A 606 -17.54 5.15 17.16
C PHE A 606 -18.43 6.31 16.71
N SER A 607 -17.84 7.47 16.42
CA SER A 607 -18.59 8.65 16.02
C SER A 607 -18.94 8.68 14.53
N GLY A 608 -18.12 8.06 13.67
CA GLY A 608 -18.18 8.23 12.21
C GLY A 608 -17.83 9.65 11.75
N ILE A 609 -17.26 10.48 12.63
CA ILE A 609 -16.86 11.86 12.33
C ILE A 609 -15.33 11.93 12.37
N PRO A 610 -14.65 12.07 11.21
CA PRO A 610 -13.19 12.18 11.19
C PRO A 610 -12.74 13.54 11.74
N ASP A 611 -11.51 13.58 12.27
CA ASP A 611 -10.92 14.83 12.75
C ASP A 611 -10.78 15.85 11.61
N LYS A 612 -10.92 17.13 11.95
CA LYS A 612 -10.65 18.22 11.02
C LYS A 612 -9.15 18.42 10.87
N VAL A 613 -8.58 17.74 9.88
CA VAL A 613 -7.15 17.86 9.55
C VAL A 613 -6.95 18.98 8.51
N PRO A 614 -6.14 20.01 8.79
CA PRO A 614 -5.80 21.02 7.79
C PRO A 614 -4.96 20.39 6.67
N GLU A 615 -5.21 20.78 5.43
CA GLU A 615 -4.41 20.33 4.29
C GLU A 615 -3.06 21.07 4.28
N PRO A 616 -1.92 20.35 4.27
CA PRO A 616 -0.59 20.95 4.22
C PRO A 616 -0.34 21.75 2.95
N ASP A 617 0.32 22.90 3.07
CA ASP A 617 0.74 23.74 1.92
C ASP A 617 1.74 23.05 0.98
N LEU A 618 2.35 21.95 1.43
CA LEU A 618 3.23 21.11 0.62
C LEU A 618 2.49 20.42 -0.54
N ILE A 619 1.16 20.28 -0.44
CA ILE A 619 0.32 19.67 -1.48
C ILE A 619 -0.17 20.77 -2.43
N SER A 620 0.15 20.63 -3.72
CA SER A 620 -0.28 21.58 -4.73
C SER A 620 -1.79 21.51 -4.96
N ARG A 621 -2.38 22.69 -5.12
CA ARG A 621 -3.78 22.90 -5.51
C ARG A 621 -3.91 23.47 -6.93
N GLU A 622 -2.80 23.59 -7.67
CA GLU A 622 -2.80 24.12 -9.04
C GLU A 622 -3.62 23.16 -9.93
N THR A 623 -4.72 23.66 -10.49
CA THR A 623 -5.62 22.88 -11.34
C THR A 623 -5.20 22.96 -12.80
N VAL A 624 -5.72 22.06 -13.63
CA VAL A 624 -5.56 22.13 -15.09
C VAL A 624 -6.10 23.44 -15.67
N VAL A 625 -7.14 24.02 -15.06
CA VAL A 625 -7.69 25.32 -15.47
C VAL A 625 -6.70 26.44 -15.17
N ASP A 626 -6.09 26.43 -13.98
CA ASP A 626 -5.09 27.44 -13.60
C ASP A 626 -3.87 27.41 -14.53
N GLU A 627 -3.39 26.20 -14.87
CA GLU A 627 -2.28 26.02 -15.80
C GLU A 627 -2.63 26.54 -17.21
N PHE A 628 -3.84 26.21 -17.70
CA PHE A 628 -4.33 26.70 -18.99
C PHE A 628 -4.42 28.23 -19.03
N ASP A 629 -4.98 28.86 -18.00
CA ASP A 629 -5.12 30.31 -17.91
C ASP A 629 -3.75 31.01 -17.83
N LYS A 630 -2.79 30.43 -17.08
CA LYS A 630 -1.40 30.88 -16.99
C LYS A 630 -0.71 30.83 -18.37
N GLU A 631 -0.86 29.76 -19.14
CA GLU A 631 -0.30 29.67 -20.49
C GLU A 631 -0.98 30.64 -21.48
N GLN A 632 -2.30 30.84 -21.38
CA GLN A 632 -3.00 31.85 -22.17
C GLN A 632 -2.49 33.27 -21.91
N SER A 633 -2.16 33.60 -20.66
CA SER A 633 -1.63 34.91 -20.29
C SER A 633 -0.23 35.20 -20.87
N LYS A 634 0.56 34.15 -21.20
CA LYS A 634 1.91 34.27 -21.80
C LYS A 634 1.89 34.48 -23.32
N LEU A 635 0.82 34.07 -24.02
CA LEU A 635 0.68 34.18 -25.48
C LEU A 635 0.77 35.63 -26.02
N PRO A 636 0.18 36.66 -25.37
CA PRO A 636 0.36 38.05 -25.76
C PRO A 636 1.81 38.55 -25.62
N ALA A 637 2.53 38.12 -24.58
CA ALA A 637 3.93 38.48 -24.36
C ALA A 637 4.84 37.87 -25.45
N TYR A 638 4.60 36.62 -25.84
CA TYR A 638 5.31 35.97 -26.95
C TYR A 638 5.05 36.66 -28.31
N ARG A 639 3.83 37.13 -28.55
CA ARG A 639 3.46 37.87 -29.77
C ARG A 639 4.04 39.28 -29.82
N ALA A 640 4.33 39.90 -28.68
CA ALA A 640 5.01 41.19 -28.61
C ALA A 640 6.53 41.06 -28.84
N VAL A 641 7.16 40.00 -28.31
CA VAL A 641 8.59 39.71 -28.50
C VAL A 641 8.90 39.28 -29.94
N ASN A 642 8.01 38.52 -30.60
CA ASN A 642 8.19 38.13 -32.00
C ASN A 642 7.75 39.19 -33.02
N LYS A 643 7.21 40.32 -32.57
CA LYS A 643 6.89 41.50 -33.42
C LYS A 643 7.96 42.60 -33.34
N ALA A 644 8.86 42.53 -32.36
CA ALA A 644 10.08 43.34 -32.26
C ALA A 644 11.22 42.61 -32.97
#